data_AF-A0A960QY37-F1
#
_entry.id   AF-A0A960QY37-F1
#
_cell.length_a   1.000
_cell.length_b   1.000
_cell.length_c   1.000
_cell.angle_alpha   90.00
_cell.angle_beta   90.00
_cell.angle_gamma   90.00
#
_symmetry.space_group_name_H-M   'P 1'
#
loop_
_entity.id
_entity.type
_entity.pdbx_description
1 polymer ?
#
loop_
_entity_poly.entity_id
_entity_poly.type
_entity_poly.pdbx_seq_one_letter_code
_entity_poly.pdbx_strand_id
1 'polypeptide(L)'
;MAKKPKDDEMTIMDAVDNLSGMAELDIEVEKEGESRGVKKDLHQLMSLKPEEKEQTLSTVKGTFKTVHKYLQHVYQKDKEQLKDMDMQRGIKAIMVLADEAADKLDKCTSLFKHTYEEGTLTEIKEYKDLRSFYMNKIVKRFQEVLASEAAWEEEWGAEEEQIDIEKLGLKDLETVKRDKEYELFYIRKDDGRPFFNRNLLRHIKLVSDFDEVISGVEGEDPLLKINIMLDKEAQAVAENIRDDVKNELGDFFADAIQHKEVPIVGDVIKLTMSLMLACNPQNLIQHTMGKMCIRYLKDFHGFLREILSSPEYHRLISHSIEETDKLSRTLIYLIHAYAYAFYTRMGSQKEFQEYYKNLVKSAYDGELPPQRKEIETLSFFSDIIDNHDVVTRILKKYPSGPLFKTLDIFHERDEEEGFDPIMQGNPPYQLFTLASESFDAKCLKLPCPTFHAHINKAKVIEEFKGFLRHIETKKELEKHLLINLQDRTSWEEHARCQALEELENQAEFNKQLVIVTLPKKSDFYYQADTYLSVDSAEDFIHLLEEQVSSGEECGFYFSGKIDKKKLGAFIKEVIPLIYTHFFGKKSQLERNERLNFIEIFYMLLCLKILDLTRPDTFSFTCKDGVDVGATTNAAFLAMIKQMSQNPKWNLEEQDHLIWVLNGPALSVRERLVDYQRLSRMLSAMGVFCEGFAKGQEKLKKALESLYEYPLLRKIQCKII
;
A
#
# COMPACT_ATOMS: atom_id res chain seq x y z
N MET A 1 -28.22 4.37 -40.64
CA MET A 1 -27.47 3.10 -40.54
C MET A 1 -26.47 3.24 -39.41
N ALA A 2 -26.84 2.75 -38.22
CA ALA A 2 -25.97 2.78 -37.04
C ALA A 2 -24.85 1.75 -37.22
N LYS A 3 -23.60 2.19 -37.14
CA LYS A 3 -22.44 1.30 -37.05
C LYS A 3 -22.54 0.54 -35.72
N LYS A 4 -22.48 -0.79 -35.79
CA LYS A 4 -22.26 -1.66 -34.63
C LYS A 4 -21.01 -1.20 -33.86
N PRO A 5 -20.97 -1.33 -32.52
CA PRO A 5 -19.75 -1.11 -31.77
C PRO A 5 -18.70 -2.13 -32.24
N LYS A 6 -17.45 -1.68 -32.40
CA LYS A 6 -16.31 -2.59 -32.56
C LYS A 6 -16.20 -3.38 -31.25
N ASP A 7 -16.19 -4.71 -31.34
CA ASP A 7 -15.77 -5.57 -30.23
C ASP A 7 -14.40 -5.09 -29.73
N ASP A 8 -14.27 -4.92 -28.41
CA ASP A 8 -12.96 -4.73 -27.76
C ASP A 8 -12.08 -5.94 -28.12
N GLU A 9 -11.02 -5.72 -28.89
CA GLU A 9 -10.08 -6.79 -29.26
C GLU A 9 -9.13 -7.04 -28.08
N MET A 10 -9.27 -8.20 -27.43
CA MET A 10 -8.41 -8.67 -26.33
C MET A 10 -6.93 -8.57 -26.71
N THR A 11 -6.12 -7.93 -25.86
CA THR A 11 -4.67 -7.78 -26.07
C THR A 11 -3.91 -9.04 -25.68
N ILE A 12 -2.63 -9.16 -26.07
CA ILE A 12 -1.80 -10.30 -25.68
C ILE A 12 -1.60 -10.38 -24.16
N MET A 13 -1.52 -9.22 -23.49
CA MET A 13 -1.43 -9.15 -22.02
C MET A 13 -2.70 -9.69 -21.38
N ASP A 14 -3.87 -9.23 -21.85
CA ASP A 14 -5.17 -9.74 -21.37
C ASP A 14 -5.29 -11.26 -21.57
N ALA A 15 -4.72 -11.78 -22.66
CA ALA A 15 -4.73 -13.22 -22.94
C ALA A 15 -3.81 -14.00 -21.99
N VAL A 16 -2.60 -13.51 -21.70
CA VAL A 16 -1.69 -14.14 -20.73
C VAL A 16 -2.26 -14.10 -19.32
N ASP A 17 -2.91 -13.02 -18.95
CA ASP A 17 -3.63 -12.87 -17.67
C ASP A 17 -4.72 -13.92 -17.53
N ASN A 18 -5.55 -14.06 -18.57
CA ASN A 18 -6.59 -15.07 -18.64
C ASN A 18 -6.02 -16.50 -18.54
N LEU A 19 -4.91 -16.80 -19.22
CA LEU A 19 -4.27 -18.12 -19.14
C LEU A 19 -3.77 -18.42 -17.73
N SER A 20 -3.12 -17.46 -17.07
CA SER A 20 -2.66 -17.66 -15.70
C SER A 20 -3.81 -17.93 -14.74
N GLY A 21 -4.89 -17.14 -14.81
CA GLY A 21 -6.08 -17.36 -13.97
C GLY A 21 -6.75 -18.72 -14.22
N MET A 22 -6.71 -19.22 -15.46
CA MET A 22 -7.21 -20.56 -15.81
C MET A 22 -6.31 -21.68 -15.28
N ALA A 23 -4.98 -21.51 -15.33
CA ALA A 23 -4.01 -22.48 -14.83
C ALA A 23 -4.05 -22.64 -13.29
N GLU A 24 -4.52 -21.63 -12.57
CA GLU A 24 -4.64 -21.61 -11.11
C GLU A 24 -5.92 -22.25 -10.56
N LEU A 25 -6.84 -22.69 -11.43
CA LEU A 25 -8.09 -23.33 -10.99
C LEU A 25 -7.81 -24.58 -10.15
N ASP A 26 -8.39 -24.63 -8.96
CA ASP A 26 -8.27 -25.77 -8.05
C ASP A 26 -9.38 -26.78 -8.35
N ILE A 27 -9.01 -27.97 -8.84
CA ILE A 27 -9.94 -28.97 -9.37
C ILE A 27 -9.66 -30.29 -8.66
N GLU A 28 -10.18 -30.42 -7.46
CA GLU A 28 -10.26 -31.71 -6.81
C GLU A 28 -11.42 -32.53 -7.39
N VAL A 29 -11.09 -33.70 -7.93
CA VAL A 29 -12.06 -34.72 -8.31
C VAL A 29 -12.61 -35.31 -7.01
N GLU A 30 -13.91 -35.17 -6.75
CA GLU A 30 -14.56 -35.79 -5.60
C GLU A 30 -14.31 -37.31 -5.58
N LYS A 31 -13.77 -37.83 -4.47
CA LYS A 31 -14.19 -39.15 -4.00
C LYS A 31 -15.56 -38.96 -3.35
N GLU A 32 -16.59 -39.58 -3.93
CA GLU A 32 -17.96 -39.56 -3.39
C GLU A 32 -17.95 -39.89 -1.89
N GLY A 33 -18.34 -38.93 -1.03
CA GLY A 33 -18.60 -39.25 0.39
C GLY A 33 -18.59 -38.12 1.41
N GLU A 34 -17.85 -37.01 1.23
CA GLU A 34 -17.70 -36.01 2.31
C GLU A 34 -18.19 -34.62 1.88
N SER A 35 -19.35 -34.23 2.40
CA SER A 35 -19.89 -32.88 2.27
C SER A 35 -19.45 -32.04 3.48
N ARG A 36 -18.60 -31.02 3.26
CA ARG A 36 -18.44 -29.86 4.16
C ARG A 36 -17.64 -28.72 3.51
N GLY A 37 -18.34 -27.61 3.22
CA GLY A 37 -17.87 -26.24 3.51
C GLY A 37 -16.80 -25.58 2.62
N VAL A 38 -17.28 -24.91 1.57
CA VAL A 38 -16.63 -23.85 0.74
C VAL A 38 -15.79 -24.32 -0.46
N LYS A 39 -16.50 -24.76 -1.52
CA LYS A 39 -16.04 -24.81 -2.91
C LYS A 39 -16.60 -23.60 -3.67
N LYS A 40 -16.08 -22.37 -3.52
CA LYS A 40 -16.71 -21.19 -4.14
C LYS A 40 -16.46 -21.09 -5.66
N ASP A 41 -15.25 -21.39 -6.14
CA ASP A 41 -14.90 -21.15 -7.55
C ASP A 41 -15.40 -22.26 -8.48
N LEU A 42 -15.34 -23.52 -8.03
CA LEU A 42 -15.91 -24.64 -8.77
C LEU A 42 -17.44 -24.60 -8.77
N HIS A 43 -18.10 -24.31 -7.62
CA HIS A 43 -19.57 -24.16 -7.63
C HIS A 43 -20.03 -22.98 -8.46
N GLN A 44 -19.29 -21.86 -8.50
CA GLN A 44 -19.62 -20.74 -9.39
C GLN A 44 -19.64 -21.21 -10.84
N LEU A 45 -18.60 -21.90 -11.32
CA LEU A 45 -18.56 -22.49 -12.68
C LEU A 45 -19.63 -23.55 -12.93
N MET A 46 -19.96 -24.40 -11.93
CA MET A 46 -21.02 -25.41 -12.05
C MET A 46 -22.43 -24.79 -12.09
N SER A 47 -22.62 -23.64 -11.43
CA SER A 47 -23.92 -22.96 -11.25
C SER A 47 -24.20 -21.86 -12.27
N LEU A 48 -23.27 -21.59 -13.21
CA LEU A 48 -23.46 -20.63 -14.29
C LEU A 48 -24.68 -20.97 -15.14
N LYS A 49 -25.44 -19.93 -15.50
CA LYS A 49 -26.51 -20.03 -16.50
C LYS A 49 -25.92 -20.41 -17.86
N PRO A 50 -26.70 -21.04 -18.76
CA PRO A 50 -26.22 -21.41 -20.11
C PRO A 50 -25.57 -20.25 -20.88
N GLU A 51 -26.12 -19.04 -20.75
CA GLU A 51 -25.61 -17.81 -21.37
C GLU A 51 -24.23 -17.40 -20.82
N GLU A 52 -24.02 -17.54 -19.51
CA GLU A 52 -22.75 -17.24 -18.85
C GLU A 52 -21.68 -18.28 -19.21
N LYS A 53 -22.07 -19.57 -19.35
CA LYS A 53 -21.19 -20.64 -19.82
C LYS A 53 -20.70 -20.38 -21.26
N GLU A 54 -21.58 -19.90 -22.14
CA GLU A 54 -21.23 -19.54 -23.51
C GLU A 54 -20.30 -18.33 -23.56
N GLN A 55 -20.53 -17.32 -22.70
CA GLN A 55 -19.67 -16.16 -22.58
C GLN A 55 -18.27 -16.53 -22.07
N THR A 56 -18.16 -17.35 -21.01
CA THR A 56 -16.87 -17.83 -20.50
C THR A 56 -16.11 -18.61 -21.57
N LEU A 57 -16.80 -19.48 -22.33
CA LEU A 57 -16.19 -20.24 -23.42
C LEU A 57 -15.70 -19.33 -24.55
N SER A 58 -16.45 -18.28 -24.88
CA SER A 58 -16.03 -17.27 -25.86
C SER A 58 -14.74 -16.58 -25.42
N THR A 59 -14.62 -16.23 -24.13
CA THR A 59 -13.41 -15.64 -23.55
C THR A 59 -12.21 -16.60 -23.61
N VAL A 60 -12.40 -17.89 -23.29
CA VAL A 60 -11.34 -18.92 -23.39
C VAL A 60 -10.85 -19.08 -24.82
N LYS A 61 -11.76 -19.20 -25.79
CA LYS A 61 -11.41 -19.27 -27.22
C LYS A 61 -10.73 -18.00 -27.71
N GLY A 62 -11.21 -16.84 -27.27
CA GLY A 62 -10.62 -15.53 -27.51
C GLY A 62 -9.17 -15.49 -27.04
N THR A 63 -8.91 -16.01 -25.85
CA THR A 63 -7.58 -16.07 -25.22
C THR A 63 -6.58 -16.87 -26.07
N PHE A 64 -6.87 -18.14 -26.39
CA PHE A 64 -5.97 -18.95 -27.22
C PHE A 64 -5.76 -18.37 -28.63
N LYS A 65 -6.82 -17.80 -29.21
CA LYS A 65 -6.76 -17.15 -30.53
C LYS A 65 -5.87 -15.91 -30.51
N THR A 66 -5.92 -15.11 -29.45
CA THR A 66 -5.07 -13.93 -29.30
C THR A 66 -3.60 -14.31 -29.15
N VAL A 67 -3.28 -15.32 -28.33
CA VAL A 67 -1.91 -15.86 -28.23
C VAL A 67 -1.43 -16.38 -29.59
N HIS A 68 -2.29 -17.11 -30.31
CA HIS A 68 -1.93 -17.63 -31.64
C HIS A 68 -1.66 -16.49 -32.64
N LYS A 69 -2.50 -15.45 -32.67
CA LYS A 69 -2.26 -14.25 -33.49
C LYS A 69 -0.93 -13.58 -33.15
N TYR A 70 -0.59 -13.49 -31.86
CA TYR A 70 0.69 -12.94 -31.41
C TYR A 70 1.88 -13.76 -31.93
N LEU A 71 1.87 -15.09 -31.74
CA LEU A 71 2.94 -15.95 -32.26
C LEU A 71 3.06 -15.87 -33.79
N GLN A 72 1.93 -15.76 -34.50
CA GLN A 72 1.94 -15.53 -35.95
C GLN A 72 2.59 -14.19 -36.31
N HIS A 73 2.30 -13.13 -35.55
CA HIS A 73 2.89 -11.80 -35.73
C HIS A 73 4.42 -11.84 -35.57
N VAL A 74 4.90 -12.35 -34.43
CA VAL A 74 6.33 -12.48 -34.13
C VAL A 74 7.03 -13.33 -35.20
N TYR A 75 6.41 -14.43 -35.63
CA TYR A 75 6.96 -15.29 -36.68
C TYR A 75 7.06 -14.62 -38.06
N GLN A 76 6.13 -13.72 -38.37
CA GLN A 76 6.07 -13.04 -39.67
C GLN A 76 6.92 -11.78 -39.73
N LYS A 77 6.87 -10.94 -38.70
CA LYS A 77 7.48 -9.60 -38.67
C LYS A 77 8.83 -9.57 -37.95
N ASP A 78 9.02 -10.35 -36.89
CA ASP A 78 10.17 -10.23 -35.98
C ASP A 78 11.05 -11.50 -35.98
N LYS A 79 11.37 -11.99 -37.19
CA LYS A 79 12.10 -13.26 -37.38
C LYS A 79 13.48 -13.30 -36.71
N GLU A 80 14.12 -12.14 -36.53
CA GLU A 80 15.40 -12.04 -35.84
C GLU A 80 15.24 -12.07 -34.32
N GLN A 81 14.14 -11.54 -33.77
CA GLN A 81 13.83 -11.63 -32.35
C GLN A 81 13.53 -13.06 -31.90
N LEU A 82 13.06 -13.95 -32.79
CA LEU A 82 12.94 -15.39 -32.45
C LEU A 82 14.29 -16.07 -32.16
N LYS A 83 15.42 -15.43 -32.49
CA LYS A 83 16.76 -15.90 -32.11
C LYS A 83 17.24 -15.31 -30.79
N ASP A 84 16.58 -14.25 -30.31
CA ASP A 84 16.86 -13.64 -29.02
C ASP A 84 16.46 -14.59 -27.88
N MET A 85 17.32 -14.73 -26.88
CA MET A 85 17.12 -15.70 -25.81
C MET A 85 15.96 -15.31 -24.89
N ASP A 86 15.77 -14.01 -24.65
CA ASP A 86 14.72 -13.54 -23.76
C ASP A 86 13.35 -13.65 -24.44
N MET A 87 13.26 -13.33 -25.74
CA MET A 87 12.06 -13.60 -26.55
C MET A 87 11.69 -15.10 -26.58
N GLN A 88 12.67 -15.99 -26.68
CA GLN A 88 12.41 -17.44 -26.61
C GLN A 88 11.86 -17.84 -25.24
N ARG A 89 12.40 -17.30 -24.14
CA ARG A 89 11.91 -17.55 -22.78
C ARG A 89 10.47 -17.08 -22.60
N GLY A 90 10.16 -15.84 -23.00
CA GLY A 90 8.81 -15.29 -22.91
C GLY A 90 7.78 -16.13 -23.69
N ILE A 91 8.11 -16.57 -24.91
CA ILE A 91 7.21 -17.42 -25.71
C ILE A 91 7.04 -18.81 -25.08
N LYS A 92 8.11 -19.42 -24.55
CA LYS A 92 8.00 -20.70 -23.82
C LYS A 92 7.08 -20.54 -22.61
N ALA A 93 7.23 -19.46 -21.85
CA ALA A 93 6.43 -19.19 -20.65
C ALA A 93 4.93 -19.12 -20.93
N ILE A 94 4.50 -18.40 -21.98
CA ILE A 94 3.08 -18.37 -22.36
C ILE A 94 2.58 -19.76 -22.77
N MET A 95 3.37 -20.51 -23.53
CA MET A 95 2.95 -21.82 -24.02
C MET A 95 2.79 -22.82 -22.87
N VAL A 96 3.64 -22.75 -21.85
CA VAL A 96 3.49 -23.50 -20.61
C VAL A 96 2.16 -23.12 -19.91
N LEU A 97 1.88 -21.83 -19.74
CA LEU A 97 0.60 -21.38 -19.16
C LEU A 97 -0.61 -21.82 -20.02
N ALA A 98 -0.49 -21.79 -21.34
CA ALA A 98 -1.54 -22.20 -22.25
C ALA A 98 -1.84 -23.70 -22.15
N ASP A 99 -0.81 -24.53 -22.02
CA ASP A 99 -0.94 -25.97 -21.83
C ASP A 99 -1.55 -26.29 -20.45
N GLU A 100 -1.09 -25.62 -19.38
CA GLU A 100 -1.65 -25.81 -18.03
C GLU A 100 -3.10 -25.34 -17.90
N ALA A 101 -3.44 -24.20 -18.50
CA ALA A 101 -4.81 -23.71 -18.57
C ALA A 101 -5.73 -24.69 -19.31
N ALA A 102 -5.26 -25.24 -20.44
CA ALA A 102 -6.01 -26.24 -21.19
C ALA A 102 -6.22 -27.53 -20.38
N ASP A 103 -5.16 -28.06 -19.74
CA ASP A 103 -5.21 -29.28 -18.93
C ASP A 103 -6.09 -29.13 -17.68
N LYS A 104 -6.04 -27.97 -17.01
CA LYS A 104 -6.90 -27.66 -15.87
C LYS A 104 -8.35 -27.54 -16.32
N LEU A 105 -8.64 -26.71 -17.31
CA LEU A 105 -10.00 -26.57 -17.79
C LEU A 105 -10.56 -27.89 -18.37
N ASP A 106 -9.71 -28.77 -18.91
CA ASP A 106 -10.06 -30.13 -19.29
C ASP A 106 -10.58 -30.96 -18.12
N LYS A 107 -10.03 -30.81 -16.92
CA LYS A 107 -10.58 -31.47 -15.72
C LYS A 107 -11.96 -30.92 -15.33
N CYS A 108 -12.28 -29.68 -15.75
CA CYS A 108 -13.60 -29.05 -15.61
C CYS A 108 -14.57 -29.33 -16.78
N THR A 109 -14.14 -30.00 -17.84
CA THR A 109 -14.93 -30.17 -19.08
C THR A 109 -16.22 -30.98 -18.91
N SER A 110 -16.35 -31.77 -17.84
CA SER A 110 -17.61 -32.42 -17.45
C SER A 110 -18.76 -31.43 -17.27
N LEU A 111 -18.47 -30.16 -16.94
CA LEU A 111 -19.44 -29.06 -16.76
C LEU A 111 -19.97 -28.45 -18.06
N PHE A 112 -19.24 -28.64 -19.15
CA PHE A 112 -19.53 -28.05 -20.44
C PHE A 112 -20.01 -29.11 -21.46
N LYS A 113 -20.00 -30.42 -21.14
CA LYS A 113 -20.31 -31.54 -22.07
C LYS A 113 -21.61 -31.41 -22.87
N HIS A 114 -22.54 -30.56 -22.43
CA HIS A 114 -23.81 -30.30 -23.10
C HIS A 114 -23.78 -29.09 -24.06
N THR A 115 -22.67 -28.34 -24.08
CA THR A 115 -22.50 -27.09 -24.83
C THR A 115 -21.59 -27.26 -26.05
N TYR A 116 -20.90 -28.40 -26.20
CA TYR A 116 -20.01 -28.69 -27.34
C TYR A 116 -19.93 -30.20 -27.66
N GLU A 117 -19.63 -30.54 -28.92
CA GLU A 117 -19.57 -31.93 -29.41
C GLU A 117 -18.30 -32.70 -28.99
N GLU A 118 -17.19 -32.00 -28.72
CA GLU A 118 -15.83 -32.57 -28.63
C GLU A 118 -15.44 -33.09 -27.23
N GLY A 119 -16.23 -32.84 -26.18
CA GLY A 119 -16.00 -33.37 -24.83
C GLY A 119 -14.73 -32.96 -24.04
N THR A 120 -13.71 -32.33 -24.65
CA THR A 120 -12.56 -31.67 -24.01
C THR A 120 -12.14 -30.33 -24.66
N LEU A 121 -11.51 -29.40 -23.90
CA LEU A 121 -10.93 -28.14 -24.36
C LEU A 121 -9.59 -28.31 -25.08
N THR A 122 -8.76 -29.29 -24.72
CA THR A 122 -7.57 -29.64 -25.52
C THR A 122 -7.91 -30.07 -26.95
N GLU A 123 -9.17 -30.43 -27.19
CA GLU A 123 -9.66 -30.79 -28.51
C GLU A 123 -10.19 -29.63 -29.35
N ILE A 124 -10.38 -28.43 -28.79
CA ILE A 124 -10.89 -27.28 -29.55
C ILE A 124 -9.89 -26.81 -30.59
N LYS A 125 -10.43 -26.32 -31.70
CA LYS A 125 -9.65 -25.85 -32.84
C LYS A 125 -8.66 -24.74 -32.45
N GLU A 126 -9.07 -23.76 -31.65
CA GLU A 126 -8.24 -22.60 -31.30
C GLU A 126 -6.95 -23.01 -30.56
N TYR A 127 -7.03 -23.94 -29.61
CA TYR A 127 -5.87 -24.46 -28.89
C TYR A 127 -5.02 -25.41 -29.76
N LYS A 128 -5.65 -26.32 -30.52
CA LYS A 128 -4.93 -27.19 -31.47
C LYS A 128 -4.14 -26.40 -32.51
N ASP A 129 -4.74 -25.34 -33.04
CA ASP A 129 -4.10 -24.44 -34.01
C ASP A 129 -2.91 -23.72 -33.36
N LEU A 130 -3.07 -23.18 -32.15
CA LEU A 130 -2.01 -22.55 -31.36
C LEU A 130 -0.82 -23.51 -31.13
N ARG A 131 -1.09 -24.68 -30.55
CA ARG A 131 -0.09 -25.69 -30.20
C ARG A 131 0.63 -26.22 -31.44
N SER A 132 -0.12 -26.50 -32.50
CA SER A 132 0.44 -26.96 -33.78
C SER A 132 1.33 -25.89 -34.41
N PHE A 133 0.94 -24.61 -34.34
CA PHE A 133 1.74 -23.51 -34.87
C PHE A 133 3.04 -23.35 -34.07
N TYR A 134 2.97 -23.37 -32.74
CA TYR A 134 4.14 -23.30 -31.87
C TYR A 134 5.16 -24.42 -32.17
N MET A 135 4.73 -25.69 -32.11
CA MET A 135 5.63 -26.84 -32.30
C MET A 135 6.20 -26.91 -33.72
N ASN A 136 5.38 -26.61 -34.75
CA ASN A 136 5.79 -26.80 -36.13
C ASN A 136 6.52 -25.61 -36.76
N LYS A 137 6.35 -24.40 -36.23
CA LYS A 137 6.89 -23.16 -36.82
C LYS A 137 7.80 -22.39 -35.89
N ILE A 138 7.43 -22.22 -34.62
CA ILE A 138 8.18 -21.42 -33.65
C ILE A 138 9.39 -22.19 -33.11
N VAL A 139 9.18 -23.37 -32.51
CA VAL A 139 10.25 -24.17 -31.87
C VAL A 139 11.40 -24.48 -32.83
N LYS A 140 11.10 -24.74 -34.11
CA LYS A 140 12.13 -25.00 -35.15
C LYS A 140 13.05 -23.81 -35.45
N ARG A 141 12.74 -22.63 -34.94
CA ARG A 141 13.54 -21.41 -35.10
C ARG A 141 14.24 -20.96 -33.82
N PHE A 142 13.96 -21.60 -32.70
CA PHE A 142 14.72 -21.37 -31.48
C PHE A 142 16.14 -21.87 -31.68
N GLN A 143 17.10 -21.18 -31.09
CA GLN A 143 18.45 -21.74 -30.99
C GLN A 143 18.40 -22.89 -29.98
N GLU A 144 19.16 -23.97 -30.21
CA GLU A 144 19.34 -25.00 -29.18
C GLU A 144 19.99 -24.35 -27.94
N VAL A 145 19.18 -24.03 -26.93
CA VAL A 145 19.69 -23.59 -25.64
C VAL A 145 20.01 -24.83 -24.82
N LEU A 146 21.31 -25.11 -24.77
CA LEU A 146 22.15 -25.61 -23.68
C LEU A 146 21.44 -26.31 -22.50
N ALA A 147 22.04 -27.46 -22.14
CA ALA A 147 21.79 -28.37 -21.03
C ALA A 147 21.55 -27.78 -19.62
N SER A 148 21.50 -26.46 -19.43
CA SER A 148 21.15 -25.83 -18.16
C SER A 148 19.64 -25.76 -17.89
N GLU A 149 18.78 -25.81 -18.91
CA GLU A 149 17.30 -25.79 -18.72
C GLU A 149 16.77 -27.13 -18.16
N ALA A 150 17.36 -28.27 -18.54
CA ALA A 150 16.99 -29.58 -17.99
C ALA A 150 17.24 -29.66 -16.47
N ALA A 151 18.24 -28.95 -15.96
CA ALA A 151 18.52 -28.87 -14.53
C ALA A 151 17.49 -28.00 -13.79
N TRP A 152 16.88 -27.01 -14.43
CA TRP A 152 15.89 -26.10 -13.81
C TRP A 152 14.47 -26.68 -13.82
N GLU A 153 14.09 -27.38 -14.89
CA GLU A 153 12.88 -28.22 -14.93
C GLU A 153 12.98 -29.40 -13.94
N GLU A 154 14.16 -29.98 -13.70
CA GLU A 154 14.38 -30.99 -12.64
C GLU A 154 14.40 -30.39 -11.22
N GLU A 155 14.93 -29.19 -11.01
CA GLU A 155 15.05 -28.57 -9.68
C GLU A 155 13.68 -28.16 -9.09
N TRP A 156 12.66 -27.95 -9.94
CA TRP A 156 11.32 -27.54 -9.53
C TRP A 156 10.19 -28.47 -10.03
N GLY A 157 10.48 -29.47 -10.86
CA GLY A 157 9.52 -30.39 -11.47
C GLY A 157 9.21 -31.66 -10.69
N ALA A 158 9.52 -31.75 -9.39
CA ALA A 158 9.26 -32.95 -8.59
C ALA A 158 8.34 -32.71 -7.39
N GLU A 159 7.25 -33.49 -7.40
CA GLU A 159 6.26 -33.85 -6.39
C GLU A 159 5.30 -32.76 -5.84
N GLU A 160 4.01 -32.96 -6.15
CA GLU A 160 2.87 -32.38 -5.47
C GLU A 160 2.88 -32.83 -3.99
N GLU A 161 3.38 -31.99 -3.10
CA GLU A 161 2.81 -32.01 -1.75
C GLU A 161 1.45 -31.30 -1.84
N GLN A 162 0.37 -32.09 -1.76
CA GLN A 162 -0.96 -31.61 -1.40
C GLN A 162 -0.87 -31.00 0.00
N ILE A 163 -0.41 -29.75 0.09
CA ILE A 163 -0.51 -28.98 1.32
C ILE A 163 -1.91 -28.41 1.33
N ASP A 164 -2.69 -28.95 2.27
CA ASP A 164 -4.02 -28.50 2.67
C ASP A 164 -3.94 -27.06 3.21
N ILE A 165 -3.78 -26.08 2.30
CA ILE A 165 -3.90 -24.65 2.58
C ILE A 165 -5.39 -24.30 2.51
N GLU A 166 -6.16 -24.96 3.38
CA GLU A 166 -7.58 -24.69 3.52
C GLU A 166 -7.78 -23.28 4.09
N LYS A 167 -8.56 -22.49 3.34
CA LYS A 167 -9.20 -21.20 3.67
C LYS A 167 -8.43 -19.88 3.65
N LEU A 168 -7.09 -19.81 3.82
CA LEU A 168 -6.45 -18.52 4.20
C LEU A 168 -5.18 -18.10 3.43
N GLY A 169 -4.96 -18.52 2.17
CA GLY A 169 -3.73 -18.20 1.42
C GLY A 169 -3.92 -17.32 0.18
N LEU A 170 -2.83 -16.71 -0.32
CA LEU A 170 -2.73 -16.14 -1.66
C LEU A 170 -2.82 -17.27 -2.68
N LYS A 171 -3.91 -17.29 -3.46
CA LYS A 171 -4.21 -18.37 -4.41
C LYS A 171 -4.16 -17.94 -5.87
N ASP A 172 -4.29 -16.64 -6.14
CA ASP A 172 -4.47 -16.12 -7.49
C ASP A 172 -3.47 -15.00 -7.84
N LEU A 173 -2.94 -15.06 -9.06
CA LEU A 173 -2.06 -14.03 -9.62
C LEU A 173 -2.76 -12.67 -9.70
N GLU A 174 -4.08 -12.66 -9.87
CA GLU A 174 -4.89 -11.44 -9.91
C GLU A 174 -4.79 -10.60 -8.62
N THR A 175 -4.77 -11.24 -7.46
CA THR A 175 -4.58 -10.55 -6.17
C THR A 175 -3.21 -9.87 -6.11
N VAL A 176 -2.17 -10.55 -6.61
CA VAL A 176 -0.80 -10.01 -6.66
C VAL A 176 -0.67 -8.87 -7.67
N LYS A 177 -1.27 -9.00 -8.85
CA LYS A 177 -1.32 -7.93 -9.88
C LYS A 177 -2.05 -6.69 -9.40
N ARG A 178 -3.12 -6.88 -8.63
CA ARG A 178 -3.86 -5.80 -7.98
C ARG A 178 -3.14 -5.23 -6.75
N ASP A 179 -1.95 -5.74 -6.46
CA ASP A 179 -1.13 -5.34 -5.32
C ASP A 179 -1.86 -5.47 -3.97
N LYS A 180 -2.67 -6.52 -3.83
CA LYS A 180 -3.42 -6.82 -2.63
C LYS A 180 -2.72 -7.93 -1.84
N GLU A 181 -2.79 -7.83 -0.51
CA GLU A 181 -2.34 -8.87 0.42
C GLU A 181 -0.88 -9.33 0.25
N TYR A 182 -0.04 -8.51 -0.37
CA TYR A 182 1.37 -8.83 -0.64
C TYR A 182 2.20 -9.02 0.65
N GLU A 183 1.74 -8.54 1.80
CA GLU A 183 2.33 -8.81 3.11
C GLU A 183 2.37 -10.31 3.43
N LEU A 184 1.45 -11.09 2.86
CA LEU A 184 1.38 -12.55 3.04
C LEU A 184 2.54 -13.28 2.37
N PHE A 185 3.31 -12.62 1.50
CA PHE A 185 4.59 -13.15 1.02
C PHE A 185 5.70 -13.12 2.09
N TYR A 186 5.54 -12.27 3.11
CA TYR A 186 6.50 -12.09 4.21
C TYR A 186 6.05 -12.77 5.51
N ILE A 187 4.74 -12.88 5.74
CA ILE A 187 4.17 -13.42 6.98
C ILE A 187 4.03 -14.95 6.86
N ARG A 188 4.28 -15.66 7.95
CA ARG A 188 4.08 -17.11 8.07
C ARG A 188 2.83 -17.44 8.87
N LYS A 189 2.27 -18.61 8.61
CA LYS A 189 1.25 -19.22 9.48
C LYS A 189 1.85 -19.62 10.82
N ASP A 190 0.98 -20.01 11.76
CA ASP A 190 1.39 -20.50 13.08
C ASP A 190 2.25 -21.77 13.01
N ASP A 191 2.01 -22.62 12.01
CA ASP A 191 2.80 -23.82 11.73
C ASP A 191 4.13 -23.53 11.00
N GLY A 192 4.43 -22.26 10.74
CA GLY A 192 5.62 -21.80 10.03
C GLY A 192 5.54 -21.87 8.50
N ARG A 193 4.44 -22.40 7.93
CA ARG A 193 4.28 -22.49 6.47
C ARG A 193 3.93 -21.12 5.85
N PRO A 194 4.29 -20.87 4.58
CA PRO A 194 3.90 -19.65 3.87
C PRO A 194 2.39 -19.61 3.57
N PHE A 195 1.89 -18.42 3.25
CA PHE A 195 0.52 -18.19 2.81
C PHE A 195 0.32 -18.35 1.29
N PHE A 196 1.37 -18.59 0.52
CA PHE A 196 1.32 -18.83 -0.91
C PHE A 196 1.86 -20.23 -1.22
N ASN A 197 1.49 -20.76 -2.38
CA ASN A 197 2.03 -22.02 -2.89
C ASN A 197 3.15 -21.78 -3.92
N ARG A 198 3.91 -22.84 -4.27
CA ARG A 198 5.00 -22.74 -5.26
C ARG A 198 4.49 -22.42 -6.67
N ASN A 199 3.27 -22.84 -7.02
CA ASN A 199 2.67 -22.59 -8.33
C ASN A 199 2.44 -21.10 -8.58
N LEU A 200 1.93 -20.37 -7.59
CA LEU A 200 1.75 -18.92 -7.67
C LEU A 200 3.07 -18.21 -7.94
N LEU A 201 4.16 -18.59 -7.26
CA LEU A 201 5.49 -18.03 -7.51
C LEU A 201 5.98 -18.29 -8.93
N ARG A 202 5.75 -19.52 -9.41
CA ARG A 202 6.10 -19.90 -10.77
C ARG A 202 5.33 -19.06 -11.78
N HIS A 203 4.02 -18.86 -11.59
CA HIS A 203 3.21 -18.03 -12.48
C HIS A 203 3.59 -16.56 -12.44
N ILE A 204 3.86 -15.99 -11.25
CA ILE A 204 4.38 -14.63 -11.11
C ILE A 204 5.64 -14.47 -11.98
N LYS A 205 6.58 -15.41 -11.89
CA LYS A 205 7.80 -15.37 -12.68
C LYS A 205 7.55 -15.51 -14.18
N LEU A 206 6.73 -16.48 -14.60
CA LEU A 206 6.41 -16.69 -16.02
C LEU A 206 5.76 -15.45 -16.65
N VAL A 207 4.89 -14.76 -15.91
CA VAL A 207 4.25 -13.52 -16.37
C VAL A 207 5.24 -12.35 -16.34
N SER A 208 6.05 -12.19 -15.30
CA SER A 208 7.08 -11.14 -15.25
C SER A 208 8.12 -11.27 -16.36
N ASP A 209 8.63 -12.47 -16.62
CA ASP A 209 9.61 -12.74 -17.69
C ASP A 209 9.00 -12.40 -19.06
N PHE A 210 7.71 -12.67 -19.25
CA PHE A 210 7.00 -12.30 -20.47
C PHE A 210 6.76 -10.79 -20.60
N ASP A 211 6.35 -10.14 -19.51
CA ASP A 211 6.15 -8.70 -19.43
C ASP A 211 7.44 -7.95 -19.80
N GLU A 212 8.59 -8.36 -19.24
CA GLU A 212 9.90 -7.76 -19.52
C GLU A 212 10.28 -7.82 -21.01
N VAL A 213 9.99 -8.96 -21.65
CA VAL A 213 10.28 -9.23 -23.07
C VAL A 213 9.38 -8.43 -24.02
N ILE A 214 8.09 -8.28 -23.70
CA ILE A 214 7.12 -7.55 -24.52
C ILE A 214 7.21 -6.04 -24.33
N SER A 215 7.63 -5.59 -23.14
CA SER A 215 7.68 -4.17 -22.79
C SER A 215 8.83 -3.39 -23.45
N GLY A 216 9.38 -3.88 -24.57
CA GLY A 216 10.21 -3.13 -25.52
C GLY A 216 9.45 -1.99 -26.21
N VAL A 217 8.68 -1.22 -25.45
CA VAL A 217 7.90 -0.06 -25.88
C VAL A 217 8.86 1.05 -26.32
N GLU A 218 8.54 1.72 -27.43
CA GLU A 218 9.27 2.92 -27.87
C GLU A 218 9.25 4.01 -26.77
N GLY A 219 10.37 4.21 -26.08
CA GLY A 219 10.51 5.24 -25.05
C GLY A 219 11.47 4.85 -23.93
N GLU A 220 11.69 5.78 -23.00
CA GLU A 220 12.43 5.52 -21.75
C GLU A 220 11.45 4.99 -20.71
N ASP A 221 11.76 3.87 -20.05
CA ASP A 221 10.94 3.29 -18.99
C ASP A 221 10.82 4.28 -17.81
N PRO A 222 9.61 4.76 -17.47
CA PRO A 222 9.41 5.68 -16.37
C PRO A 222 9.76 5.06 -15.02
N LEU A 223 9.68 3.73 -14.86
CA LEU A 223 10.01 3.04 -13.61
C LEU A 223 11.51 3.15 -13.28
N LEU A 224 12.38 3.18 -14.30
CA LEU A 224 13.82 3.42 -14.10
C LEU A 224 14.11 4.79 -13.49
N LYS A 225 13.26 5.80 -13.76
CA LYS A 225 13.41 7.15 -13.20
C LYS A 225 13.00 7.21 -11.73
N ILE A 226 12.17 6.28 -11.25
CA ILE A 226 11.80 6.20 -9.83
C ILE A 226 13.04 5.96 -8.98
N ASN A 227 13.93 5.05 -9.38
CA ASN A 227 15.18 4.81 -8.64
C ASN A 227 16.08 6.04 -8.56
N ILE A 228 16.16 6.83 -9.64
CA ILE A 228 16.93 8.09 -9.65
C ILE A 228 16.28 9.12 -8.71
N MET A 229 14.95 9.24 -8.76
CA MET A 229 14.18 10.12 -7.88
C MET A 229 14.39 9.74 -6.41
N LEU A 230 14.26 8.46 -6.06
CA LEU A 230 14.43 7.95 -4.71
C LEU A 230 15.86 8.13 -4.17
N ASP A 231 16.87 8.00 -5.02
CA ASP A 231 18.27 8.18 -4.61
C ASP A 231 18.60 9.64 -4.28
N LYS A 232 18.06 10.59 -5.04
CA LYS A 232 18.13 12.03 -4.71
C LYS A 232 17.33 12.37 -3.45
N GLU A 233 16.14 11.79 -3.29
CA GLU A 233 15.36 11.94 -2.07
C GLU A 233 16.13 11.41 -0.86
N ALA A 234 16.78 10.26 -0.97
CA ALA A 234 17.60 9.68 0.08
C ALA A 234 18.76 10.60 0.51
N GLN A 235 19.42 11.26 -0.44
CA GLN A 235 20.47 12.25 -0.14
C GLN A 235 19.89 13.44 0.64
N ALA A 236 18.79 14.03 0.16
CA ALA A 236 18.15 15.17 0.84
C ALA A 236 17.65 14.80 2.24
N VAL A 237 17.10 13.58 2.39
CA VAL A 237 16.72 13.01 3.68
C VAL A 237 17.92 12.90 4.62
N ALA A 238 19.04 12.37 4.14
CA ALA A 238 20.25 12.23 4.94
C ALA A 238 20.79 13.60 5.41
N GLU A 239 20.75 14.61 4.54
CA GLU A 239 21.13 15.99 4.88
C GLU A 239 20.23 16.57 5.98
N ASN A 240 18.91 16.40 5.87
CA ASN A 240 17.96 16.86 6.89
C ASN A 240 18.24 16.19 8.25
N ILE A 241 18.42 14.85 8.28
CA ILE A 241 18.72 14.13 9.53
C ILE A 241 20.03 14.64 10.14
N ARG A 242 21.08 14.80 9.33
CA ARG A 242 22.37 15.32 9.80
C ARG A 242 22.23 16.70 10.42
N ASP A 243 21.46 17.57 9.79
CA ASP A 243 21.29 18.95 10.25
C ASP A 243 20.44 19.00 11.54
N ASP A 244 19.43 18.14 11.67
CA ASP A 244 18.59 18.00 12.86
C ASP A 244 19.36 17.51 14.10
N VAL A 245 20.35 16.62 13.91
CA VAL A 245 21.13 16.02 15.01
C VAL A 245 22.49 16.70 15.24
N LYS A 246 22.73 17.85 14.60
CA LYS A 246 24.05 18.49 14.54
C LYS A 246 24.66 18.78 15.91
N ASN A 247 23.84 19.16 16.89
CA ASN A 247 24.32 19.51 18.23
C ASN A 247 24.77 18.26 18.99
N GLU A 248 23.92 17.24 19.06
CA GLU A 248 24.18 15.96 19.69
C GLU A 248 25.38 15.27 19.03
N LEU A 249 25.51 15.42 17.72
CA LEU A 249 26.64 14.92 16.95
C LEU A 249 27.96 15.63 17.33
N GLY A 250 27.90 16.96 17.52
CA GLY A 250 29.03 17.75 17.99
C GLY A 250 29.53 17.28 19.35
N ASP A 251 28.62 17.03 20.29
CA ASP A 251 28.95 16.51 21.62
C ASP A 251 29.57 15.11 21.55
N PHE A 252 29.03 14.23 20.68
CA PHE A 252 29.59 12.90 20.45
C PHE A 252 31.05 12.94 19.95
N PHE A 253 31.35 13.80 18.98
CA PHE A 253 32.71 13.94 18.45
C PHE A 253 33.67 14.65 19.42
N ALA A 254 33.16 15.51 20.32
CA ALA A 254 33.98 16.16 21.33
C ALA A 254 34.40 15.17 22.44
N ASP A 255 33.45 14.34 22.90
CA ASP A 255 33.60 13.54 24.12
C ASP A 255 33.66 12.02 23.85
N ALA A 256 32.69 11.48 23.12
CA ALA A 256 32.45 10.04 23.07
C ALA A 256 33.39 9.28 22.11
N ILE A 257 33.83 9.91 21.02
CA ILE A 257 34.67 9.25 20.00
C ILE A 257 36.04 8.79 20.53
N GLN A 258 36.51 9.37 21.64
CA GLN A 258 37.76 8.98 22.28
C GLN A 258 37.69 7.56 22.86
N HIS A 259 36.48 7.03 23.06
CA HIS A 259 36.17 5.72 23.63
C HIS A 259 35.83 4.66 22.56
N LYS A 260 36.48 4.72 21.39
CA LYS A 260 36.22 3.81 20.25
C LYS A 260 36.43 2.32 20.56
N GLU A 261 37.10 1.99 21.64
CA GLU A 261 37.24 0.64 22.17
C GLU A 261 35.94 0.08 22.75
N VAL A 262 34.99 0.94 23.09
CA VAL A 262 33.66 0.53 23.54
C VAL A 262 32.80 0.15 22.32
N PRO A 263 32.29 -1.09 22.21
CA PRO A 263 31.63 -1.59 21.00
C PRO A 263 30.52 -0.68 20.46
N ILE A 264 29.59 -0.24 21.32
CA ILE A 264 28.47 0.62 20.90
C ILE A 264 28.93 1.98 20.36
N VAL A 265 30.07 2.52 20.82
CA VAL A 265 30.67 3.74 20.24
C VAL A 265 31.10 3.47 18.80
N GLY A 266 31.73 2.31 18.56
CA GLY A 266 32.08 1.86 17.22
C GLY A 266 30.86 1.72 16.29
N ASP A 267 29.75 1.21 16.80
CA ASP A 267 28.52 1.07 16.00
C ASP A 267 27.87 2.42 15.71
N VAL A 268 27.84 3.35 16.68
CA VAL A 268 27.40 4.74 16.44
C VAL A 268 28.29 5.45 15.42
N ILE A 269 29.59 5.14 15.36
CA ILE A 269 30.48 5.65 14.31
C ILE A 269 30.07 5.11 12.94
N LYS A 270 29.78 3.80 12.80
CA LYS A 270 29.31 3.21 11.52
C LYS A 270 28.00 3.83 11.05
N LEU A 271 27.06 3.98 11.98
CA LEU A 271 25.79 4.67 11.78
C LEU A 271 26.02 6.07 11.20
N THR A 272 26.82 6.87 11.91
CA THR A 272 27.15 8.25 11.52
C THR A 272 27.86 8.30 10.16
N MET A 273 28.83 7.43 9.92
CA MET A 273 29.56 7.39 8.64
C MET A 273 28.63 7.09 7.47
N SER A 274 27.70 6.15 7.64
CA SER A 274 26.72 5.80 6.61
C SER A 274 25.81 6.96 6.26
N LEU A 275 25.36 7.72 7.28
CA LEU A 275 24.61 8.97 7.06
C LEU A 275 25.43 9.99 6.27
N MET A 276 26.69 10.22 6.65
CA MET A 276 27.56 11.19 5.95
C MET A 276 27.85 10.79 4.50
N LEU A 277 27.97 9.49 4.23
CA LEU A 277 28.12 8.96 2.87
C LEU A 277 26.83 9.10 2.06
N ALA A 278 25.66 8.94 2.68
CA ALA A 278 24.36 9.21 2.05
C ALA A 278 24.17 10.70 1.73
N CYS A 279 24.73 11.62 2.52
CA CYS A 279 24.70 13.06 2.22
C CYS A 279 25.59 13.46 1.04
N ASN A 280 26.52 12.62 0.58
CA ASN A 280 27.51 13.03 -0.40
C ASN A 280 26.94 12.96 -1.83
N PRO A 281 26.80 14.08 -2.56
CA PRO A 281 26.25 14.08 -3.92
C PRO A 281 27.09 13.28 -4.93
N GLN A 282 28.36 12.96 -4.63
CA GLN A 282 29.18 12.08 -5.47
C GLN A 282 28.72 10.62 -5.42
N ASN A 283 27.96 10.24 -4.41
CA ASN A 283 27.38 8.90 -4.27
C ASN A 283 25.99 8.79 -4.91
N LEU A 284 25.50 9.82 -5.59
CA LEU A 284 24.25 9.71 -6.36
C LEU A 284 24.43 8.68 -7.48
N ILE A 285 23.37 7.93 -7.80
CA ILE A 285 23.30 6.92 -8.87
C ILE A 285 23.82 7.44 -10.21
N GLN A 286 23.65 8.73 -10.48
CA GLN A 286 24.09 9.38 -11.71
C GLN A 286 25.61 9.67 -11.75
N HIS A 287 26.28 9.65 -10.60
CA HIS A 287 27.68 10.06 -10.43
C HIS A 287 28.62 8.93 -10.00
N THR A 288 28.08 7.79 -9.56
CA THR A 288 28.88 6.68 -9.01
C THR A 288 28.63 5.37 -9.74
N MET A 289 29.68 4.55 -9.83
CA MET A 289 29.58 3.11 -10.15
C MET A 289 29.61 2.24 -8.88
N GLY A 290 29.72 2.88 -7.71
CA GLY A 290 29.79 2.24 -6.40
C GLY A 290 28.44 2.18 -5.68
N LYS A 291 28.47 2.12 -4.34
CA LYS A 291 27.26 2.14 -3.51
C LYS A 291 26.62 3.53 -3.56
N MET A 292 25.30 3.55 -3.74
CA MET A 292 24.50 4.77 -3.97
C MET A 292 23.97 5.38 -2.66
N CYS A 293 23.55 6.64 -2.67
CA CYS A 293 23.01 7.35 -1.52
C CYS A 293 21.87 6.60 -0.81
N ILE A 294 20.91 6.05 -1.57
CA ILE A 294 19.79 5.26 -1.05
C ILE A 294 20.27 4.02 -0.27
N ARG A 295 21.32 3.37 -0.76
CA ARG A 295 21.88 2.18 -0.10
C ARG A 295 22.66 2.56 1.17
N TYR A 296 23.35 3.70 1.18
CA TYR A 296 23.98 4.20 2.41
C TYR A 296 22.95 4.66 3.45
N LEU A 297 21.82 5.24 3.01
CA LEU A 297 20.72 5.57 3.91
C LEU A 297 20.07 4.30 4.50
N LYS A 298 19.93 3.24 3.69
CA LYS A 298 19.49 1.91 4.17
C LYS A 298 20.47 1.36 5.21
N ASP A 299 21.78 1.46 5.00
CA ASP A 299 22.78 1.08 6.01
C ASP A 299 22.65 1.88 7.30
N PHE A 300 22.46 3.21 7.19
CA PHE A 300 22.23 4.07 8.36
C PHE A 300 21.02 3.55 9.17
N HIS A 301 19.90 3.29 8.50
CA HIS A 301 18.72 2.77 9.19
C HIS A 301 18.97 1.37 9.78
N GLY A 302 19.64 0.49 9.05
CA GLY A 302 20.05 -0.84 9.53
C GLY A 302 20.90 -0.77 10.80
N PHE A 303 21.97 0.03 10.79
CA PHE A 303 22.82 0.23 11.96
C PHE A 303 22.06 0.86 13.14
N LEU A 304 21.12 1.78 12.88
CA LEU A 304 20.30 2.36 13.94
C LEU A 304 19.47 1.28 14.63
N ARG A 305 18.85 0.39 13.85
CA ARG A 305 18.06 -0.72 14.37
C ARG A 305 18.92 -1.73 15.14
N GLU A 306 20.08 -2.09 14.61
CA GLU A 306 21.04 -2.99 15.28
C GLU A 306 21.44 -2.43 16.65
N ILE A 307 21.81 -1.14 16.71
CA ILE A 307 22.17 -0.46 17.95
C ILE A 307 21.00 -0.49 18.93
N LEU A 308 19.79 -0.11 18.50
CA LEU A 308 18.61 -0.06 19.35
C LEU A 308 18.13 -1.43 19.85
N SER A 309 18.48 -2.50 19.13
CA SER A 309 18.22 -3.88 19.51
C SER A 309 19.36 -4.53 20.31
N SER A 310 20.47 -3.81 20.51
CA SER A 310 21.67 -4.35 21.15
C SER A 310 21.49 -4.49 22.67
N PRO A 311 22.05 -5.54 23.29
CA PRO A 311 22.12 -5.67 24.75
C PRO A 311 22.84 -4.50 25.43
N GLU A 312 23.83 -3.91 24.75
CA GLU A 312 24.56 -2.72 25.19
C GLU A 312 23.61 -1.54 25.36
N TYR A 313 22.81 -1.22 24.34
CA TYR A 313 21.84 -0.14 24.40
C TYR A 313 20.79 -0.38 25.49
N HIS A 314 20.24 -1.60 25.59
CA HIS A 314 19.27 -1.92 26.63
C HIS A 314 19.82 -1.77 28.05
N ARG A 315 21.13 -2.05 28.25
CA ARG A 315 21.80 -1.75 29.53
C ARG A 315 21.88 -0.25 29.79
N LEU A 316 22.19 0.56 28.77
CA LEU A 316 22.27 2.02 28.90
C LEU A 316 20.93 2.64 29.33
N ILE A 317 19.82 2.19 28.75
CA ILE A 317 18.47 2.72 29.07
C ILE A 317 17.82 2.10 30.31
N SER A 318 18.45 1.10 30.94
CA SER A 318 17.92 0.47 32.16
C SER A 318 18.08 1.32 33.43
N HIS A 319 18.93 2.35 33.37
CA HIS A 319 19.17 3.32 34.43
C HIS A 319 18.52 4.67 34.09
N SER A 320 18.18 5.46 35.09
CA SER A 320 17.67 6.82 34.83
C SER A 320 18.78 7.66 34.17
N ILE A 321 18.43 8.49 33.18
CA ILE A 321 19.40 9.32 32.44
C ILE A 321 20.22 10.19 33.42
N GLU A 322 19.63 10.62 34.53
CA GLU A 322 20.28 11.44 35.56
C GLU A 322 21.35 10.66 36.36
N GLU A 323 21.24 9.34 36.44
CA GLU A 323 22.19 8.44 37.11
C GLU A 323 23.28 7.91 36.17
N THR A 324 23.13 8.10 34.85
CA THR A 324 24.10 7.64 33.85
C THR A 324 25.31 8.57 33.74
N ASP A 325 26.49 7.99 33.46
CA ASP A 325 27.72 8.73 33.27
C ASP A 325 27.66 9.63 32.01
N LYS A 326 28.64 10.53 31.85
CA LYS A 326 28.65 11.50 30.73
C LYS A 326 28.64 10.80 29.36
N LEU A 327 29.44 9.75 29.17
CA LEU A 327 29.54 9.03 27.90
C LEU A 327 28.20 8.37 27.55
N SER A 328 27.61 7.67 28.51
CA SER A 328 26.30 7.01 28.35
C SER A 328 25.21 8.01 27.95
N ARG A 329 25.15 9.18 28.60
CA ARG A 329 24.18 10.24 28.25
C ARG A 329 24.36 10.75 26.83
N THR A 330 25.59 11.05 26.42
CA THR A 330 25.88 11.52 25.06
C THR A 330 25.47 10.49 24.01
N LEU A 331 25.72 9.20 24.27
CA LEU A 331 25.30 8.11 23.37
C LEU A 331 23.77 8.01 23.28
N ILE A 332 23.08 7.96 24.43
CA ILE A 332 21.62 7.86 24.48
C ILE A 332 20.97 9.03 23.72
N TYR A 333 21.41 10.26 23.99
CA TYR A 333 20.86 11.45 23.34
C TYR A 333 21.06 11.43 21.83
N LEU A 334 22.25 11.08 21.34
CA LEU A 334 22.49 11.01 19.90
C LEU A 334 21.67 9.91 19.23
N ILE A 335 21.60 8.71 19.81
CA ILE A 335 20.83 7.58 19.27
C ILE A 335 19.33 7.94 19.20
N HIS A 336 18.80 8.52 20.27
CA HIS A 336 17.40 8.96 20.32
C HIS A 336 17.14 10.13 19.36
N ALA A 337 18.08 11.05 19.22
CA ALA A 337 17.99 12.14 18.25
C ALA A 337 17.98 11.64 16.81
N TYR A 338 18.79 10.63 16.47
CA TYR A 338 18.72 9.96 15.16
C TYR A 338 17.37 9.32 14.90
N ALA A 339 16.82 8.57 15.88
CA ALA A 339 15.49 7.99 15.75
C ALA A 339 14.42 9.08 15.57
N TYR A 340 14.49 10.16 16.34
CA TYR A 340 13.56 11.27 16.21
C TYR A 340 13.63 11.95 14.84
N ALA A 341 14.83 12.36 14.41
CA ALA A 341 15.06 12.99 13.11
C ALA A 341 14.62 12.07 11.97
N PHE A 342 14.83 10.76 12.08
CA PHE A 342 14.34 9.80 11.11
C PHE A 342 12.79 9.86 10.99
N TYR A 343 12.05 9.93 12.09
CA TYR A 343 10.58 9.98 12.03
C TYR A 343 10.01 11.35 11.66
N THR A 344 10.67 12.45 12.02
CA THR A 344 10.14 13.81 11.86
C THR A 344 10.71 14.58 10.68
N ARG A 345 11.62 13.99 9.91
CA ARG A 345 12.19 14.62 8.72
C ARG A 345 11.13 15.08 7.72
N MET A 346 11.44 16.14 6.99
CA MET A 346 10.62 16.62 5.87
C MET A 346 10.73 15.63 4.69
N GLY A 347 9.61 15.32 4.06
CA GLY A 347 9.61 14.54 2.81
C GLY A 347 10.09 15.40 1.62
N SER A 348 10.79 14.79 0.67
CA SER A 348 11.27 15.50 -0.52
C SER A 348 10.21 15.51 -1.62
N GLN A 349 9.44 16.59 -1.72
CA GLN A 349 8.32 16.67 -2.67
C GLN A 349 8.78 16.99 -4.10
N LYS A 350 9.92 17.68 -4.25
CA LYS A 350 10.34 18.31 -5.50
C LYS A 350 10.59 17.31 -6.62
N GLU A 351 11.38 16.27 -6.34
CA GLU A 351 11.72 15.25 -7.35
C GLU A 351 10.47 14.44 -7.74
N PHE A 352 9.60 14.13 -6.76
CA PHE A 352 8.30 13.50 -7.04
C PHE A 352 7.42 14.36 -7.94
N GLN A 353 7.26 15.65 -7.62
CA GLN A 353 6.43 16.56 -8.39
C GLN A 353 6.89 16.67 -9.84
N GLU A 354 8.21 16.76 -10.06
CA GLU A 354 8.79 16.77 -11.40
C GLU A 354 8.52 15.47 -12.16
N TYR A 355 8.72 14.32 -11.51
CA TYR A 355 8.43 13.01 -12.08
C TYR A 355 6.96 12.85 -12.44
N TYR A 356 6.04 13.15 -11.53
CA TYR A 356 4.60 13.06 -11.75
C TYR A 356 4.13 13.98 -12.88
N LYS A 357 4.62 15.23 -12.93
CA LYS A 357 4.32 16.16 -14.03
C LYS A 357 4.82 15.62 -15.37
N ASN A 358 5.98 14.97 -15.40
CA ASN A 358 6.47 14.33 -16.63
C ASN A 358 5.60 13.15 -17.07
N LEU A 359 5.08 12.35 -16.13
CA LEU A 359 4.09 11.31 -16.45
C LEU A 359 2.82 11.91 -17.06
N VAL A 360 2.23 12.92 -16.42
CA VAL A 360 1.04 13.61 -16.95
C VAL A 360 1.34 14.18 -18.35
N LYS A 361 2.45 14.90 -18.51
CA LYS A 361 2.88 15.49 -19.79
C LYS A 361 3.04 14.45 -20.91
N SER A 362 3.59 13.28 -20.60
CA SER A 362 3.76 12.19 -21.58
C SER A 362 2.42 11.68 -22.13
N ALA A 363 1.34 11.91 -21.39
CA ALA A 363 0.01 11.49 -21.78
C ALA A 363 -0.75 12.50 -22.64
N TYR A 364 -0.32 13.76 -22.63
CA TYR A 364 -0.93 14.88 -23.34
C TYR A 364 0.02 15.40 -24.43
N ASP A 365 0.59 14.49 -25.22
CA ASP A 365 1.45 14.78 -26.38
C ASP A 365 2.62 15.74 -26.10
N GLY A 366 3.13 15.74 -24.86
CA GLY A 366 4.24 16.60 -24.47
C GLY A 366 3.84 17.99 -23.97
N GLU A 367 2.55 18.29 -23.81
CA GLU A 367 2.07 19.52 -23.17
C GLU A 367 1.39 19.21 -21.84
N LEU A 368 1.59 20.06 -20.83
CA LEU A 368 0.83 19.91 -19.58
C LEU A 368 -0.57 20.52 -19.78
N PRO A 369 -1.63 19.88 -19.25
CA PRO A 369 -2.93 20.52 -19.20
C PRO A 369 -2.83 21.86 -18.46
N PRO A 370 -3.61 22.89 -18.87
CA PRO A 370 -3.52 24.22 -18.30
C PRO A 370 -3.82 24.19 -16.80
N GLN A 371 -2.79 24.47 -16.00
CA GLN A 371 -2.92 24.52 -14.55
C GLN A 371 -3.57 25.82 -14.10
N ARG A 372 -4.55 25.73 -13.20
CA ARG A 372 -5.24 26.89 -12.64
C ARG A 372 -4.46 27.40 -11.43
N LYS A 373 -4.12 28.69 -11.43
CA LYS A 373 -3.42 29.35 -10.30
C LYS A 373 -4.16 29.19 -8.97
N GLU A 374 -5.49 29.28 -9.04
CA GLU A 374 -6.40 28.97 -7.94
C GLU A 374 -7.54 28.10 -8.47
N ILE A 375 -7.91 27.08 -7.70
CA ILE A 375 -8.99 26.16 -8.06
C ILE A 375 -9.86 25.84 -6.83
N GLU A 376 -11.15 25.67 -7.06
CA GLU A 376 -12.08 25.19 -6.04
C GLU A 376 -11.94 23.68 -5.84
N THR A 377 -12.13 23.21 -4.61
CA THR A 377 -11.91 21.80 -4.22
C THR A 377 -12.59 20.79 -5.15
N LEU A 378 -13.85 21.00 -5.52
CA LEU A 378 -14.58 20.06 -6.39
C LEU A 378 -13.98 19.99 -7.81
N SER A 379 -13.58 21.14 -8.38
CA SER A 379 -12.92 21.17 -9.68
C SER A 379 -11.55 20.49 -9.62
N PHE A 380 -10.83 20.68 -8.52
CA PHE A 380 -9.53 20.03 -8.34
C PHE A 380 -9.66 18.51 -8.22
N PHE A 381 -10.69 18.02 -7.55
CA PHE A 381 -10.96 16.58 -7.47
C PHE A 381 -11.28 15.95 -8.84
N SER A 382 -11.98 16.67 -9.72
CA SER A 382 -12.13 16.24 -11.11
C SER A 382 -10.77 16.11 -11.80
N ASP A 383 -9.91 17.12 -11.67
CA ASP A 383 -8.56 17.10 -12.27
C ASP A 383 -7.71 15.94 -11.70
N ILE A 384 -7.88 15.54 -10.43
CA ILE A 384 -7.19 14.40 -9.83
C ILE A 384 -7.62 13.08 -10.46
N ILE A 385 -8.93 12.85 -10.67
CA ILE A 385 -9.44 11.62 -11.30
C ILE A 385 -8.93 11.51 -12.74
N ASP A 386 -9.05 12.59 -13.51
CA ASP A 386 -8.61 12.62 -14.91
C ASP A 386 -7.11 12.29 -15.01
N ASN A 387 -6.29 12.92 -14.15
CA ASN A 387 -4.86 12.62 -14.10
C ASN A 387 -4.56 11.19 -13.65
N HIS A 388 -5.32 10.64 -12.69
CA HIS A 388 -5.15 9.27 -12.22
C HIS A 388 -5.40 8.25 -13.34
N ASP A 389 -6.50 8.39 -14.09
CA ASP A 389 -6.84 7.51 -15.21
C ASP A 389 -5.77 7.57 -16.33
N VAL A 390 -5.27 8.77 -16.60
CA VAL A 390 -4.27 9.03 -17.63
C VAL A 390 -2.91 8.43 -17.24
N VAL A 391 -2.42 8.68 -16.03
CA VAL A 391 -1.13 8.16 -15.55
C VAL A 391 -1.20 6.64 -15.35
N THR A 392 -2.32 6.11 -14.85
CA THR A 392 -2.53 4.66 -14.75
C THR A 392 -2.39 3.98 -16.10
N ARG A 393 -2.94 4.58 -17.18
CA ARG A 393 -2.78 4.05 -18.55
C ARG A 393 -1.35 4.08 -19.05
N ILE A 394 -0.51 5.01 -18.59
CA ILE A 394 0.92 5.04 -18.94
C ILE A 394 1.65 3.93 -18.21
N LEU A 395 1.49 3.83 -16.89
CA LEU A 395 2.19 2.84 -16.07
C LEU A 395 1.84 1.40 -16.48
N LYS A 396 0.59 1.14 -16.89
CA LYS A 396 0.16 -0.17 -17.42
C LYS A 396 0.87 -0.62 -18.71
N LYS A 397 1.60 0.26 -19.40
CA LYS A 397 2.38 -0.10 -20.60
C LYS A 397 3.74 -0.73 -20.25
N TYR A 398 4.18 -0.60 -19.01
CA TYR A 398 5.47 -1.07 -18.55
C TYR A 398 5.26 -2.32 -17.67
N PRO A 399 6.31 -3.14 -17.49
CA PRO A 399 6.21 -4.39 -16.75
C PRO A 399 5.60 -4.17 -15.36
N SER A 400 4.77 -5.11 -14.90
CA SER A 400 3.94 -4.91 -13.70
C SER A 400 4.78 -4.70 -12.43
N GLY A 401 4.95 -3.43 -12.01
CA GLY A 401 5.70 -3.04 -10.81
C GLY A 401 5.41 -3.92 -9.58
N PRO A 402 4.13 -4.19 -9.23
CA PRO A 402 3.79 -5.08 -8.12
C PRO A 402 4.33 -6.52 -8.25
N LEU A 403 4.37 -7.09 -9.45
CA LEU A 403 4.93 -8.43 -9.68
C LEU A 403 6.45 -8.43 -9.51
N PHE A 404 7.14 -7.45 -10.08
CA PHE A 404 8.59 -7.31 -9.90
C PHE A 404 8.96 -7.06 -8.43
N LYS A 405 8.23 -6.18 -7.74
CA LYS A 405 8.39 -5.98 -6.29
C LYS A 405 8.13 -7.24 -5.49
N THR A 406 7.29 -8.16 -5.99
CA THR A 406 7.07 -9.46 -5.35
C THR A 406 8.24 -10.40 -5.62
N LEU A 407 8.80 -10.42 -6.83
CA LEU A 407 9.99 -11.19 -7.16
C LEU A 407 11.25 -10.72 -6.41
N ASP A 408 11.41 -9.41 -6.20
CA ASP A 408 12.50 -8.84 -5.40
C ASP A 408 12.56 -9.47 -4.00
N ILE A 409 11.40 -9.75 -3.39
CA ILE A 409 11.28 -10.45 -2.09
C ILE A 409 11.99 -11.80 -2.12
N PHE A 410 11.91 -12.52 -3.24
CA PHE A 410 12.49 -13.86 -3.39
C PHE A 410 13.94 -13.83 -3.84
N HIS A 411 14.37 -12.76 -4.51
CA HIS A 411 15.76 -12.56 -4.92
C HIS A 411 16.64 -12.04 -3.77
N GLU A 412 16.09 -11.23 -2.86
CA GLU A 412 16.78 -10.64 -1.71
C GLU A 412 16.71 -11.51 -0.43
N ARG A 413 16.36 -12.80 -0.55
CA ARG A 413 15.89 -13.68 0.53
C ARG A 413 16.94 -14.15 1.56
N ASP A 414 17.96 -13.34 1.84
CA ASP A 414 18.99 -13.64 2.83
C ASP A 414 18.96 -12.74 4.10
N GLU A 415 18.09 -11.74 4.24
CA GLU A 415 18.14 -10.83 5.41
C GLU A 415 16.74 -10.54 6.03
N GLU A 416 16.48 -11.15 7.19
CA GLU A 416 15.36 -10.92 8.15
C GLU A 416 13.91 -11.23 7.69
N GLU A 417 13.44 -12.44 8.00
CA GLU A 417 12.11 -12.96 7.68
C GLU A 417 10.96 -12.24 8.42
N GLY A 418 10.29 -11.30 7.78
CA GLY A 418 9.02 -10.72 8.26
C GLY A 418 8.55 -9.51 7.49
N PHE A 419 7.28 -9.13 7.66
CA PHE A 419 6.74 -7.89 7.09
C PHE A 419 7.11 -6.70 7.96
N ASP A 420 7.92 -5.80 7.41
CA ASP A 420 8.36 -4.56 8.03
C ASP A 420 8.37 -3.44 7.00
N PRO A 421 7.29 -2.63 6.92
CA PRO A 421 7.17 -1.64 5.87
C PRO A 421 8.32 -0.61 5.93
N ILE A 422 8.82 -0.27 7.12
CA ILE A 422 9.81 0.80 7.28
C ILE A 422 11.18 0.34 6.76
N MET A 423 11.63 -0.87 7.08
CA MET A 423 12.85 -1.45 6.48
C MET A 423 12.70 -1.80 5.01
N GLN A 424 11.46 -2.09 4.57
CA GLN A 424 11.13 -2.41 3.18
C GLN A 424 10.93 -1.15 2.31
N GLY A 425 11.71 -0.10 2.58
CA GLY A 425 11.78 1.08 1.72
C GLY A 425 10.62 2.06 1.86
N ASN A 426 9.82 1.99 2.92
CA ASN A 426 8.67 2.88 3.12
C ASN A 426 8.83 3.77 4.37
N PRO A 427 9.90 4.56 4.52
CA PRO A 427 10.21 5.22 5.79
C PRO A 427 9.21 6.34 6.17
N PRO A 428 9.06 6.69 7.45
CA PRO A 428 8.15 7.74 7.94
C PRO A 428 8.65 9.16 7.59
N TYR A 429 7.77 10.15 7.50
CA TYR A 429 8.17 11.56 7.30
C TYR A 429 7.02 12.52 7.64
N GLN A 430 7.32 13.80 7.82
CA GLN A 430 6.31 14.83 8.07
C GLN A 430 5.59 15.23 6.77
N LEU A 431 4.25 15.21 6.80
CA LEU A 431 3.40 15.61 5.67
C LEU A 431 3.05 17.09 5.76
N PHE A 432 2.42 17.50 6.85
CA PHE A 432 1.95 18.87 7.06
C PHE A 432 1.86 19.17 8.57
N THR A 433 1.62 20.42 8.93
CA THR A 433 1.31 20.81 10.31
C THR A 433 -0.13 21.29 10.39
N LEU A 434 -0.97 20.60 11.15
CA LEU A 434 -2.27 21.13 11.55
C LEU A 434 -2.03 22.28 12.52
N ALA A 435 -2.48 23.48 12.18
CA ALA A 435 -2.36 24.65 13.02
C ALA A 435 -3.74 25.19 13.38
N SER A 436 -3.89 25.59 14.64
CA SER A 436 -5.10 26.20 15.17
C SER A 436 -4.77 27.29 16.18
N GLU A 437 -5.77 27.97 16.75
CA GLU A 437 -5.53 28.87 17.89
C GLU A 437 -5.17 28.13 19.18
N SER A 438 -5.40 26.82 19.23
CA SER A 438 -5.39 26.03 20.47
C SER A 438 -4.13 25.19 20.61
N PHE A 439 -3.65 24.60 19.51
CA PHE A 439 -2.42 23.83 19.41
C PHE A 439 -2.00 23.71 17.94
N ASP A 440 -0.71 23.40 17.74
CA ASP A 440 -0.15 22.97 16.46
C ASP A 440 0.26 21.50 16.60
N ALA A 441 -0.02 20.67 15.59
CA ALA A 441 0.32 19.26 15.56
C ALA A 441 0.88 18.85 14.20
N LYS A 442 2.04 18.19 14.19
CA LYS A 442 2.68 17.70 12.96
C LYS A 442 2.06 16.37 12.55
N CYS A 443 1.50 16.31 11.35
CA CYS A 443 1.03 15.06 10.77
C CYS A 443 2.22 14.30 10.16
N LEU A 444 2.45 13.08 10.62
CA LEU A 444 3.45 12.18 10.09
C LEU A 444 2.78 11.15 9.17
N LYS A 445 3.34 10.97 7.97
CA LYS A 445 3.19 9.72 7.22
C LYS A 445 3.95 8.66 8.01
N LEU A 446 3.21 7.68 8.53
CA LEU A 446 3.78 6.58 9.31
C LEU A 446 3.11 5.27 8.87
N PRO A 447 3.85 4.35 8.20
CA PRO A 447 3.42 2.96 8.09
C PRO A 447 3.39 2.30 9.46
N CYS A 448 2.72 1.15 9.57
CA CYS A 448 2.67 0.41 10.82
C CYS A 448 4.09 0.13 11.35
N PRO A 449 4.49 0.67 12.51
CA PRO A 449 5.85 0.53 13.03
C PRO A 449 6.04 -0.82 13.71
N THR A 450 5.68 -1.90 13.01
CA THR A 450 5.72 -3.26 13.53
C THR A 450 6.48 -4.17 12.59
N PHE A 451 7.22 -5.11 13.16
CA PHE A 451 7.73 -6.27 12.47
C PHE A 451 6.77 -7.43 12.68
N HIS A 452 6.21 -7.98 11.60
CA HIS A 452 5.20 -9.03 11.61
C HIS A 452 5.70 -10.27 10.85
N ALA A 453 6.20 -11.27 11.57
CA ALA A 453 6.76 -12.49 10.97
C ALA A 453 5.79 -13.69 10.97
N HIS A 454 4.93 -13.80 11.99
CA HIS A 454 3.92 -14.86 12.08
C HIS A 454 2.54 -14.23 12.25
N ILE A 455 1.50 -14.82 11.67
CA ILE A 455 0.17 -14.23 11.58
C ILE A 455 -0.41 -13.73 12.90
N ASN A 456 -0.13 -14.43 14.00
CA ASN A 456 -0.60 -14.10 15.34
C ASN A 456 0.45 -13.37 16.19
N LYS A 457 1.55 -12.91 15.60
CA LYS A 457 2.67 -12.29 16.33
C LYS A 457 3.33 -11.17 15.55
N ALA A 458 3.08 -9.95 16.01
CA ALA A 458 3.82 -8.76 15.63
C ALA A 458 4.53 -8.15 16.84
N LYS A 459 5.63 -7.43 16.60
CA LYS A 459 6.33 -6.64 17.62
C LYS A 459 6.53 -5.22 17.12
N VAL A 460 6.42 -4.24 18.01
CA VAL A 460 6.77 -2.85 17.67
C VAL A 460 8.28 -2.73 17.54
N ILE A 461 8.74 -2.11 16.45
CA ILE A 461 10.17 -1.96 16.14
C ILE A 461 10.86 -0.97 17.08
N GLU A 462 12.16 -1.17 17.32
CA GLU A 462 12.89 -0.43 18.36
C GLU A 462 13.15 1.04 17.99
N GLU A 463 13.28 1.39 16.71
CA GLU A 463 13.42 2.78 16.26
C GLU A 463 12.19 3.63 16.56
N PHE A 464 10.98 3.05 16.54
CA PHE A 464 9.78 3.77 16.96
C PHE A 464 9.79 4.04 18.46
N LYS A 465 10.23 3.06 19.26
CA LYS A 465 10.43 3.24 20.71
C LYS A 465 11.50 4.30 20.98
N GLY A 466 12.59 4.31 20.21
CA GLY A 466 13.61 5.35 20.24
C GLY A 466 13.05 6.75 19.96
N PHE A 467 12.19 6.88 18.95
CA PHE A 467 11.44 8.12 18.68
C PHE A 467 10.59 8.56 19.89
N LEU A 468 9.84 7.65 20.51
CA LEU A 468 9.02 7.95 21.70
C LEU A 468 9.86 8.35 22.93
N ARG A 469 11.04 7.73 23.14
CA ARG A 469 11.97 8.10 24.22
C ARG A 469 12.56 9.50 24.03
N HIS A 470 12.79 9.91 22.79
CA HIS A 470 13.27 11.25 22.50
C HIS A 470 12.23 12.33 22.87
N ILE A 471 10.93 12.04 22.64
CA ILE A 471 9.82 12.92 23.05
C ILE A 471 9.88 13.19 24.56
N GLU A 472 10.11 12.15 25.37
CA GLU A 472 10.24 12.30 26.83
C GLU A 472 11.43 13.19 27.23
N THR A 473 12.57 12.99 26.57
CA THR A 473 13.83 13.64 26.92
C THR A 473 13.78 15.16 26.74
N LYS A 474 13.07 15.66 25.72
CA LYS A 474 13.04 17.08 25.42
C LYS A 474 12.20 17.93 26.39
N LYS A 475 11.41 17.34 27.30
CA LYS A 475 10.54 18.01 28.30
C LYS A 475 9.55 19.07 27.76
N GLU A 476 9.63 19.41 26.47
CA GLU A 476 8.80 20.36 25.73
C GLU A 476 7.82 19.65 24.77
N LEU A 477 8.00 18.34 24.55
CA LEU A 477 7.18 17.52 23.64
C LEU A 477 6.27 16.60 24.45
N GLU A 478 4.97 16.84 24.40
CA GLU A 478 3.94 16.09 25.08
C GLU A 478 3.01 15.39 24.06
N LYS A 479 3.50 14.26 23.52
CA LYS A 479 2.75 13.12 22.96
C LYS A 479 2.71 12.98 21.43
N HIS A 480 2.71 11.72 21.02
CA HIS A 480 2.32 11.23 19.71
C HIS A 480 0.92 10.59 19.78
N LEU A 481 0.01 11.03 18.91
CA LEU A 481 -1.27 10.37 18.68
C LEU A 481 -1.18 9.46 17.45
N LEU A 482 -1.31 8.15 17.64
CA LEU A 482 -1.37 7.19 16.55
C LEU A 482 -2.83 6.81 16.29
N ILE A 483 -3.37 7.24 15.15
CA ILE A 483 -4.68 6.83 14.65
C ILE A 483 -4.46 5.61 13.76
N ASN A 484 -4.68 4.43 14.32
CA ASN A 484 -4.57 3.14 13.65
C ASN A 484 -5.84 2.89 12.82
N LEU A 485 -5.70 2.74 11.51
CA LEU A 485 -6.80 2.54 10.55
C LEU A 485 -7.03 1.06 10.21
N GLN A 486 -6.29 0.18 10.87
CA GLN A 486 -6.46 -1.27 10.75
C GLN A 486 -7.70 -1.76 11.52
N ASP A 487 -8.18 -2.93 11.13
CA ASP A 487 -9.26 -3.66 11.78
C ASP A 487 -8.71 -4.72 12.73
N ARG A 488 -8.79 -4.45 14.04
CA ARG A 488 -8.33 -5.40 15.07
C ARG A 488 -9.16 -6.69 15.15
N THR A 489 -10.33 -6.77 14.49
CA THR A 489 -11.13 -8.00 14.40
C THR A 489 -10.73 -8.87 13.22
N SER A 490 -10.00 -8.32 12.25
CA SER A 490 -9.45 -9.05 11.11
C SER A 490 -8.23 -9.85 11.54
N TRP A 491 -8.19 -11.12 11.14
CA TRP A 491 -7.08 -12.03 11.45
C TRP A 491 -5.75 -11.54 10.84
N GLU A 492 -5.79 -10.83 9.71
CA GLU A 492 -4.60 -10.28 9.05
C GLU A 492 -3.97 -9.10 9.79
N GLU A 493 -4.78 -8.38 10.58
CA GLU A 493 -4.41 -7.10 11.17
C GLU A 493 -4.36 -7.11 12.70
N HIS A 494 -5.01 -8.09 13.34
CA HIS A 494 -5.13 -8.24 14.80
C HIS A 494 -3.78 -8.14 15.53
N ALA A 495 -2.79 -8.94 15.12
CA ALA A 495 -1.50 -9.00 15.80
C ALA A 495 -0.76 -7.64 15.83
N ARG A 496 -0.86 -6.87 14.74
CA ARG A 496 -0.26 -5.52 14.67
C ARG A 496 -1.01 -4.53 15.56
N CYS A 497 -2.35 -4.56 15.55
CA CYS A 497 -3.16 -3.72 16.42
C CYS A 497 -2.85 -3.99 17.90
N GLN A 498 -2.83 -5.27 18.29
CA GLN A 498 -2.51 -5.68 19.65
C GLN A 498 -1.12 -5.20 20.08
N ALA A 499 -0.09 -5.39 19.24
CA ALA A 499 1.28 -4.97 19.57
C ALA A 499 1.38 -3.45 19.82
N LEU A 500 0.65 -2.63 19.05
CA LEU A 500 0.61 -1.19 19.24
C LEU A 500 -0.15 -0.82 20.54
N GLU A 501 -1.35 -1.37 20.73
CA GLU A 501 -2.20 -1.13 21.89
C GLU A 501 -1.52 -1.55 23.21
N GLU A 502 -0.77 -2.66 23.21
CA GLU A 502 0.03 -3.09 24.35
C GLU A 502 1.19 -2.15 24.65
N LEU A 503 1.85 -1.59 23.62
CA LEU A 503 2.94 -0.63 23.80
C LEU A 503 2.48 0.61 24.55
N GLU A 504 1.30 1.13 24.23
CA GLU A 504 0.70 2.28 24.93
C GLU A 504 0.56 2.04 26.44
N ASN A 505 0.28 0.79 26.83
CA ASN A 505 0.05 0.41 28.22
C ASN A 505 1.35 0.14 28.99
N GLN A 506 2.50 0.09 28.33
CA GLN A 506 3.79 -0.04 29.00
C GLN A 506 4.12 1.22 29.77
N ALA A 507 4.63 1.05 31.00
CA ALA A 507 4.95 2.17 31.90
C ALA A 507 5.89 3.21 31.27
N GLU A 508 6.80 2.75 30.39
CA GLU A 508 7.76 3.59 29.67
C GLU A 508 7.09 4.56 28.68
N PHE A 509 6.04 4.13 27.96
CA PHE A 509 5.45 4.90 26.85
C PHE A 509 4.07 5.48 27.14
N ASN A 510 3.50 5.15 28.31
CA ASN A 510 2.15 5.53 28.69
C ASN A 510 1.93 7.06 28.64
N LYS A 511 2.95 7.88 28.92
CA LYS A 511 2.76 9.34 28.89
C LYS A 511 2.85 9.94 27.49
N GLN A 512 3.60 9.31 26.59
CA GLN A 512 4.05 9.87 25.31
C GLN A 512 3.23 9.32 24.14
N LEU A 513 2.57 8.18 24.28
CA LEU A 513 1.80 7.56 23.21
C LEU A 513 0.32 7.54 23.55
N VAL A 514 -0.53 7.94 22.60
CA VAL A 514 -1.98 7.77 22.65
C VAL A 514 -2.40 7.01 21.40
N ILE A 515 -3.18 5.94 21.55
CA ILE A 515 -3.65 5.14 20.41
C ILE A 515 -5.16 5.20 20.28
N VAL A 516 -5.63 5.35 19.05
CA VAL A 516 -7.02 5.12 18.66
C VAL A 516 -7.05 4.19 17.45
N THR A 517 -7.82 3.11 17.51
CA THR A 517 -8.06 2.22 16.37
C THR A 517 -9.44 2.50 15.78
N LEU A 518 -9.50 2.83 14.48
CA LEU A 518 -10.70 3.08 13.68
C LEU A 518 -10.70 2.13 12.47
N PRO A 519 -11.51 1.07 12.46
CA PRO A 519 -11.42 0.03 11.43
C PRO A 519 -11.84 0.56 10.06
N LYS A 520 -10.94 0.46 9.07
CA LYS A 520 -11.19 0.77 7.64
C LYS A 520 -11.14 -0.46 6.70
N LYS A 521 -11.19 -1.67 7.28
CA LYS A 521 -11.28 -2.95 6.55
C LYS A 521 -12.51 -3.78 6.92
N SER A 522 -13.33 -3.36 7.90
CA SER A 522 -14.48 -4.15 8.36
C SER A 522 -15.66 -4.16 7.39
N ASP A 523 -16.53 -5.18 7.50
CA ASP A 523 -17.75 -5.29 6.68
C ASP A 523 -18.68 -4.09 6.88
N PHE A 524 -18.79 -3.59 8.11
CA PHE A 524 -19.53 -2.36 8.39
C PHE A 524 -18.93 -1.18 7.62
N TYR A 525 -17.61 -1.00 7.66
CA TYR A 525 -16.96 0.10 6.94
C TYR A 525 -17.20 0.02 5.43
N TYR A 526 -17.27 -1.18 4.84
CA TYR A 526 -17.56 -1.36 3.41
C TYR A 526 -19.05 -1.51 3.06
N GLN A 527 -19.92 -1.47 4.07
CA GLN A 527 -21.34 -1.75 3.91
C GLN A 527 -21.54 -3.03 3.10
N ALA A 528 -20.83 -4.08 3.52
CA ALA A 528 -20.78 -5.41 2.92
C ALA A 528 -21.60 -6.40 3.76
N ASP A 529 -21.78 -7.61 3.23
CA ASP A 529 -22.48 -8.72 3.87
C ASP A 529 -23.82 -8.32 4.49
N THR A 530 -23.98 -8.47 5.81
CA THR A 530 -25.23 -8.16 6.53
C THR A 530 -25.61 -6.67 6.46
N TYR A 531 -24.66 -5.78 6.18
CA TYR A 531 -24.89 -4.34 6.06
C TYR A 531 -25.30 -3.90 4.65
N LEU A 532 -25.22 -4.80 3.66
CA LEU A 532 -25.57 -4.49 2.28
C LEU A 532 -27.05 -4.11 2.14
N SER A 533 -27.93 -4.79 2.87
CA SER A 533 -29.39 -4.63 2.84
C SER A 533 -29.95 -3.59 3.82
N VAL A 534 -29.10 -2.84 4.53
CA VAL A 534 -29.56 -1.82 5.49
C VAL A 534 -29.91 -0.54 4.74
N ASP A 535 -31.15 -0.42 4.28
CA ASP A 535 -31.57 0.75 3.48
C ASP A 535 -32.25 1.85 4.30
N SER A 536 -32.75 1.52 5.49
CA SER A 536 -33.33 2.49 6.44
C SER A 536 -32.24 3.38 7.02
N ALA A 537 -32.43 4.70 6.92
CA ALA A 537 -31.50 5.66 7.50
C ALA A 537 -31.45 5.57 9.03
N GLU A 538 -32.60 5.29 9.65
CA GLU A 538 -32.71 5.11 11.11
C GLU A 538 -31.93 3.89 11.57
N ASP A 539 -32.09 2.75 10.89
CA ASP A 539 -31.38 1.51 11.23
C ASP A 539 -29.87 1.68 11.03
N PHE A 540 -29.45 2.32 9.93
CA PHE A 540 -28.04 2.59 9.68
C PHE A 540 -27.42 3.50 10.76
N ILE A 541 -28.12 4.56 11.16
CA ILE A 541 -27.65 5.48 12.20
C ILE A 541 -27.51 4.76 13.55
N HIS A 542 -28.52 3.95 13.91
CA HIS A 542 -28.47 3.14 15.12
C HIS A 542 -27.28 2.17 15.10
N LEU A 543 -27.07 1.46 13.97
CA LEU A 543 -25.94 0.58 13.79
C LEU A 543 -24.60 1.32 13.90
N LEU A 544 -24.47 2.51 13.30
CA LEU A 544 -23.25 3.32 13.44
C LEU A 544 -22.94 3.66 14.90
N GLU A 545 -23.95 4.09 15.66
CA GLU A 545 -23.80 4.38 17.09
C GLU A 545 -23.40 3.12 17.88
N GLU A 546 -24.02 1.98 17.58
CA GLU A 546 -23.72 0.69 18.19
C GLU A 546 -22.30 0.22 17.89
N GLN A 547 -21.84 0.30 16.64
CA GLN A 547 -20.49 -0.10 16.22
C GLN A 547 -19.42 0.66 17.00
N VAL A 548 -19.55 2.00 17.09
CA VAL A 548 -18.58 2.82 17.79
C VAL A 548 -18.65 2.61 19.31
N SER A 549 -19.85 2.39 19.86
CA SER A 549 -20.06 2.22 21.29
C SER A 549 -19.62 0.84 21.81
N SER A 550 -19.72 -0.19 20.97
CA SER A 550 -19.30 -1.57 21.29
C SER A 550 -17.78 -1.70 21.37
N GLY A 551 -17.04 -0.71 20.86
CA GLY A 551 -15.59 -0.61 21.04
C GLY A 551 -14.87 -1.78 20.39
N GLU A 552 -14.20 -2.58 21.21
CA GLU A 552 -13.27 -3.62 20.76
C GLU A 552 -13.95 -4.72 19.93
N GLU A 553 -15.20 -5.06 20.26
CA GLU A 553 -15.98 -6.08 19.56
C GLU A 553 -16.25 -5.73 18.09
N CYS A 554 -16.27 -4.43 17.78
CA CYS A 554 -16.50 -3.90 16.42
C CYS A 554 -15.22 -3.33 15.78
N GLY A 555 -14.06 -3.63 16.36
CA GLY A 555 -12.76 -3.22 15.83
C GLY A 555 -12.27 -1.84 16.27
N PHE A 556 -13.03 -1.13 17.10
CA PHE A 556 -12.61 0.16 17.64
C PHE A 556 -11.73 -0.02 18.88
N TYR A 557 -10.77 0.89 19.08
CA TYR A 557 -10.04 1.03 20.34
C TYR A 557 -9.91 2.51 20.66
N PHE A 558 -10.29 2.89 21.88
CA PHE A 558 -10.08 4.24 22.37
C PHE A 558 -9.24 4.16 23.63
N SER A 559 -8.04 4.73 23.58
CA SER A 559 -7.15 4.87 24.73
C SER A 559 -7.89 5.33 25.98
N GLY A 560 -7.50 4.76 27.13
CA GLY A 560 -8.00 5.19 28.44
C GLY A 560 -7.68 6.66 28.78
N LYS A 561 -6.81 7.31 28.01
CA LYS A 561 -6.44 8.73 28.14
C LYS A 561 -7.45 9.68 27.49
N ILE A 562 -8.37 9.16 26.68
CA ILE A 562 -9.42 9.93 26.05
C ILE A 562 -10.65 9.95 26.95
N ASP A 563 -11.22 11.13 27.19
CA ASP A 563 -12.45 11.27 27.96
C ASP A 563 -13.63 10.65 27.20
N LYS A 564 -13.95 9.39 27.55
CA LYS A 564 -15.04 8.62 26.92
C LYS A 564 -16.40 9.29 27.06
N LYS A 565 -16.65 10.08 28.12
CA LYS A 565 -17.94 10.77 28.28
C LYS A 565 -18.07 11.89 27.26
N LYS A 566 -17.01 12.70 27.09
CA LYS A 566 -16.98 13.76 26.10
C LYS A 566 -17.02 13.21 24.67
N LEU A 567 -16.30 12.12 24.42
CA LEU A 567 -16.33 11.44 23.13
C LEU A 567 -17.73 10.90 22.81
N GLY A 568 -18.39 10.23 23.78
CA GLY A 568 -19.75 9.74 23.62
C GLY A 568 -20.78 10.85 23.40
N ALA A 569 -20.64 12.00 24.08
CA ALA A 569 -21.47 13.17 23.83
C ALA A 569 -21.27 13.72 22.41
N PHE A 570 -20.02 13.83 21.96
CA PHE A 570 -19.70 14.23 20.60
C PHE A 570 -20.35 13.32 19.56
N ILE A 571 -20.25 11.99 19.72
CA ILE A 571 -20.84 11.01 18.78
C ILE A 571 -22.35 11.23 18.63
N LYS A 572 -23.05 11.37 19.76
CA LYS A 572 -24.51 11.60 19.79
C LYS A 572 -24.94 12.91 19.14
N GLU A 573 -24.09 13.93 19.15
CA GLU A 573 -24.40 15.24 18.57
C GLU A 573 -23.98 15.34 17.10
N VAL A 574 -22.85 14.74 16.72
CA VAL A 574 -22.29 14.85 15.37
C VAL A 574 -23.07 14.01 14.35
N ILE A 575 -23.56 12.82 14.74
CA ILE A 575 -24.30 11.94 13.82
C ILE A 575 -25.59 12.60 13.30
N PRO A 576 -26.49 13.14 14.15
CA PRO A 576 -27.67 13.86 13.68
C PRO A 576 -27.33 15.10 12.85
N LEU A 577 -26.22 15.78 13.18
CA LEU A 577 -25.73 16.93 12.43
C LEU A 577 -25.32 16.53 11.02
N ILE A 578 -24.55 15.44 10.87
CA ILE A 578 -24.13 14.91 9.57
C ILE A 578 -25.35 14.52 8.73
N TYR A 579 -26.24 13.71 9.32
CA TYR A 579 -27.46 13.24 8.65
C TYR A 579 -28.34 14.39 8.15
N THR A 580 -28.45 15.46 8.95
CA THR A 580 -29.25 16.63 8.59
C THR A 580 -28.59 17.47 7.50
N HIS A 581 -27.30 17.78 7.65
CA HIS A 581 -26.66 18.82 6.83
C HIS A 581 -26.09 18.28 5.51
N PHE A 582 -25.58 17.05 5.50
CA PHE A 582 -24.99 16.45 4.30
C PHE A 582 -25.97 15.55 3.56
N PHE A 583 -26.92 14.91 4.27
CA PHE A 583 -27.85 13.93 3.68
C PHE A 583 -29.33 14.34 3.72
N GLY A 584 -29.64 15.54 4.23
CA GLY A 584 -30.98 16.13 4.12
C GLY A 584 -32.10 15.35 4.82
N LYS A 585 -31.78 14.51 5.82
CA LYS A 585 -32.74 13.66 6.54
C LYS A 585 -33.57 12.72 5.65
N LYS A 586 -32.97 12.19 4.58
CA LYS A 586 -33.62 11.16 3.75
C LYS A 586 -33.95 9.93 4.57
N SER A 587 -35.18 9.42 4.46
CA SER A 587 -35.61 8.21 5.18
C SER A 587 -34.83 6.95 4.79
N GLN A 588 -34.28 6.93 3.58
CA GLN A 588 -33.41 5.87 3.08
C GLN A 588 -32.07 6.45 2.67
N LEU A 589 -31.00 5.72 2.96
CA LEU A 589 -29.65 6.04 2.52
C LEU A 589 -29.16 4.91 1.63
N GLU A 590 -28.85 5.23 0.38
CA GLU A 590 -28.25 4.25 -0.53
C GLU A 590 -26.86 3.84 -0.03
N ARG A 591 -26.37 2.67 -0.45
CA ARG A 591 -25.06 2.15 -0.02
C ARG A 591 -23.93 3.19 -0.16
N ASN A 592 -23.87 3.90 -1.28
CA ASN A 592 -22.85 4.92 -1.50
C ASN A 592 -22.98 6.10 -0.51
N GLU A 593 -24.20 6.50 -0.16
CA GLU A 593 -24.45 7.54 0.84
C GLU A 593 -24.02 7.08 2.23
N ARG A 594 -24.27 5.81 2.60
CA ARG A 594 -23.80 5.21 3.86
C ARG A 594 -22.27 5.17 3.93
N LEU A 595 -21.59 4.80 2.84
CA LEU A 595 -20.12 4.84 2.75
C LEU A 595 -19.56 6.26 2.95
N ASN A 596 -20.16 7.25 2.29
CA ASN A 596 -19.78 8.66 2.43
C ASN A 596 -20.04 9.19 3.84
N PHE A 597 -21.14 8.75 4.47
CA PHE A 597 -21.46 9.09 5.86
C PHE A 597 -20.36 8.60 6.80
N ILE A 598 -19.93 7.34 6.67
CA ILE A 598 -18.89 6.74 7.52
C ILE A 598 -17.57 7.52 7.39
N GLU A 599 -17.15 7.87 6.16
CA GLU A 599 -15.94 8.68 5.98
C GLU A 599 -16.06 10.04 6.67
N ILE A 600 -17.14 10.80 6.40
CA ILE A 600 -17.33 12.13 7.00
C ILE A 600 -17.34 12.02 8.53
N PHE A 601 -18.01 11.01 9.08
CA PHE A 601 -18.03 10.74 10.51
C PHE A 601 -16.63 10.45 11.05
N TYR A 602 -15.85 9.56 10.43
CA TYR A 602 -14.49 9.24 10.86
C TYR A 602 -13.57 10.47 10.83
N MET A 603 -13.68 11.31 9.79
CA MET A 603 -12.87 12.52 9.69
C MET A 603 -13.16 13.53 10.81
N LEU A 604 -14.44 13.74 11.13
CA LEU A 604 -14.85 14.60 12.25
C LEU A 604 -14.48 13.99 13.60
N LEU A 605 -14.58 12.66 13.75
CA LEU A 605 -14.15 11.94 14.95
C LEU A 605 -12.64 12.09 15.18
N CYS A 606 -11.81 11.93 14.14
CA CYS A 606 -10.37 12.16 14.20
C CYS A 606 -10.05 13.59 14.64
N LEU A 607 -10.74 14.59 14.09
CA LEU A 607 -10.57 15.98 14.51
C LEU A 607 -10.96 16.18 15.99
N LYS A 608 -12.01 15.50 16.47
CA LYS A 608 -12.38 15.54 17.89
C LYS A 608 -11.35 14.88 18.78
N ILE A 609 -10.75 13.77 18.35
CA ILE A 609 -9.68 13.12 19.11
C ILE A 609 -8.47 14.05 19.21
N LEU A 610 -8.11 14.76 18.14
CA LEU A 610 -7.05 15.77 18.17
C LEU A 610 -7.36 16.91 19.16
N ASP A 611 -8.60 17.41 19.19
CA ASP A 611 -9.07 18.42 20.17
C ASP A 611 -8.94 17.92 21.62
N LEU A 612 -9.30 16.66 21.88
CA LEU A 612 -9.24 16.08 23.23
C LEU A 612 -7.81 15.76 23.68
N THR A 613 -6.94 15.36 22.76
CA THR A 613 -5.58 14.87 23.08
C THR A 613 -4.50 15.94 22.95
N ARG A 614 -4.66 16.91 22.04
CA ARG A 614 -3.73 17.99 21.71
C ARG A 614 -2.27 17.51 21.60
N PRO A 615 -1.99 16.59 20.66
CA PRO A 615 -0.65 16.01 20.54
C PRO A 615 0.28 16.94 19.75
N ASP A 616 1.59 16.83 19.95
CA ASP A 616 2.58 17.54 19.11
C ASP A 616 2.73 16.90 17.73
N THR A 617 2.55 15.58 17.69
CA THR A 617 2.64 14.80 16.45
C THR A 617 1.48 13.83 16.38
N PHE A 618 0.96 13.59 15.19
CA PHE A 618 -0.06 12.57 14.97
C PHE A 618 0.17 11.84 13.66
N SER A 619 -0.44 10.67 13.51
CA SER A 619 -0.35 9.90 12.28
C SER A 619 -1.64 9.15 11.97
N PHE A 620 -1.92 8.98 10.69
CA PHE A 620 -2.92 8.03 10.18
C PHE A 620 -2.19 6.79 9.69
N THR A 621 -2.09 5.79 10.56
CA THR A 621 -1.28 4.59 10.35
C THR A 621 -2.17 3.45 9.86
N CYS A 622 -1.74 2.73 8.82
CA CYS A 622 -2.29 1.43 8.45
C CYS A 622 -1.14 0.46 8.16
N LYS A 623 -1.44 -0.75 7.66
CA LYS A 623 -0.47 -1.80 7.34
C LYS A 623 0.86 -1.25 6.81
N ASP A 624 0.82 -0.48 5.72
CA ASP A 624 1.97 0.11 5.05
C ASP A 624 1.83 1.63 4.84
N GLY A 625 0.68 2.24 5.13
CA GLY A 625 0.45 3.66 4.84
C GLY A 625 0.47 4.02 3.35
N VAL A 626 0.38 3.05 2.43
CA VAL A 626 0.48 3.27 0.97
C VAL A 626 -0.82 3.80 0.41
N ASP A 627 -1.94 3.09 0.64
CA ASP A 627 -3.24 3.47 0.10
C ASP A 627 -4.14 4.11 1.16
N VAL A 628 -4.54 3.33 2.18
CA VAL A 628 -5.51 3.77 3.19
C VAL A 628 -4.98 4.96 4.00
N GLY A 629 -3.70 4.92 4.39
CA GLY A 629 -3.03 6.02 5.06
C GLY A 629 -2.98 7.28 4.19
N ALA A 630 -2.54 7.14 2.93
CA ALA A 630 -2.45 8.25 1.98
C ALA A 630 -3.81 8.91 1.71
N THR A 631 -4.86 8.14 1.39
CA THR A 631 -6.19 8.70 1.14
C THR A 631 -6.81 9.30 2.39
N THR A 632 -6.54 8.75 3.59
CA THR A 632 -7.05 9.35 4.83
C THR A 632 -6.35 10.66 5.17
N ASN A 633 -5.03 10.74 4.97
CA ASN A 633 -4.27 11.98 5.11
C ASN A 633 -4.77 13.06 4.14
N ALA A 634 -4.95 12.70 2.87
CA ALA A 634 -5.45 13.60 1.83
C ALA A 634 -6.88 14.07 2.11
N ALA A 635 -7.77 13.17 2.53
CA ALA A 635 -9.11 13.53 3.00
C ALA A 635 -9.06 14.53 4.16
N PHE A 636 -8.17 14.30 5.13
CA PHE A 636 -8.02 15.17 6.29
C PHE A 636 -7.59 16.55 5.86
N LEU A 637 -6.53 16.62 5.06
CA LEU A 637 -6.01 17.86 4.51
C LEU A 637 -7.10 18.63 3.73
N ALA A 638 -7.85 17.95 2.88
CA ALA A 638 -8.92 18.57 2.09
C ALA A 638 -10.10 19.05 2.94
N MET A 639 -10.51 18.27 3.93
CA MET A 639 -11.54 18.68 4.89
C MET A 639 -11.11 19.94 5.65
N ILE A 640 -9.89 19.96 6.18
CA ILE A 640 -9.35 21.14 6.88
C ILE A 640 -9.27 22.35 5.96
N LYS A 641 -8.78 22.17 4.72
CA LYS A 641 -8.73 23.22 3.72
C LYS A 641 -10.10 23.83 3.47
N GLN A 642 -11.13 22.99 3.31
CA GLN A 642 -12.51 23.43 3.09
C GLN A 642 -13.08 24.19 4.29
N MET A 643 -12.67 23.85 5.52
CA MET A 643 -13.11 24.51 6.76
C MET A 643 -12.32 25.79 7.10
N SER A 644 -11.17 25.98 6.46
CA SER A 644 -10.25 27.10 6.67
C SER A 644 -10.82 28.43 6.14
N GLN A 645 -10.09 29.53 6.38
CA GLN A 645 -10.46 30.85 5.87
C GLN A 645 -10.25 30.99 4.35
N ASN A 646 -9.38 30.18 3.76
CA ASN A 646 -9.12 30.17 2.33
C ASN A 646 -9.31 28.75 1.76
N PRO A 647 -10.52 28.41 1.30
CA PRO A 647 -10.86 27.07 0.81
C PRO A 647 -10.34 26.78 -0.61
N LYS A 648 -9.77 27.77 -1.32
CA LYS A 648 -9.22 27.57 -2.67
C LYS A 648 -7.80 27.06 -2.62
N TRP A 649 -7.45 26.19 -3.57
CA TRP A 649 -6.14 25.57 -3.68
C TRP A 649 -5.24 26.37 -4.62
N ASN A 650 -4.08 26.80 -4.12
CA ASN A 650 -3.01 27.33 -4.96
C ASN A 650 -2.19 26.17 -5.59
N LEU A 651 -1.26 26.47 -6.50
CA LEU A 651 -0.48 25.44 -7.20
C LEU A 651 0.40 24.58 -6.27
N GLU A 652 1.02 25.18 -5.26
CA GLU A 652 1.84 24.47 -4.28
C GLU A 652 1.00 23.52 -3.44
N GLU A 653 -0.19 23.95 -3.02
CA GLU A 653 -1.16 23.12 -2.29
C GLU A 653 -1.71 21.98 -3.16
N GLN A 654 -1.92 22.23 -4.46
CA GLN A 654 -2.34 21.20 -5.41
C GLN A 654 -1.25 20.13 -5.58
N ASP A 655 -0.02 20.55 -5.86
CA ASP A 655 1.14 19.66 -6.01
C ASP A 655 1.39 18.85 -4.73
N HIS A 656 1.24 19.48 -3.56
CA HIS A 656 1.36 18.82 -2.27
C HIS A 656 0.29 17.74 -2.06
N LEU A 657 -1.00 18.03 -2.32
CA LEU A 657 -2.05 17.02 -2.16
C LEU A 657 -1.83 15.82 -3.09
N ILE A 658 -1.37 16.05 -4.33
CA ILE A 658 -1.02 15.00 -5.29
C ILE A 658 0.11 14.12 -4.74
N TRP A 659 1.13 14.72 -4.11
CA TRP A 659 2.21 13.99 -3.45
C TRP A 659 1.73 13.18 -2.24
N VAL A 660 0.89 13.76 -1.36
CA VAL A 660 0.29 13.04 -0.22
C VAL A 660 -0.49 11.82 -0.70
N LEU A 661 -1.20 11.92 -1.82
CA LEU A 661 -2.01 10.85 -2.40
C LEU A 661 -1.18 9.76 -3.09
N ASN A 662 -0.28 10.15 -4.00
CA ASN A 662 0.35 9.22 -4.93
C ASN A 662 1.81 8.92 -4.61
N GLY A 663 2.48 9.75 -3.80
CA GLY A 663 3.88 9.57 -3.41
C GLY A 663 4.16 8.19 -2.83
N PRO A 664 3.44 7.75 -1.77
CA PRO A 664 3.68 6.46 -1.15
C PRO A 664 3.53 5.27 -2.13
N ALA A 665 2.45 5.22 -2.90
CA ALA A 665 2.20 4.12 -3.84
C ALA A 665 3.22 4.08 -4.97
N LEU A 666 3.60 5.24 -5.51
CA LEU A 666 4.50 5.32 -6.64
C LEU A 666 5.95 4.99 -6.23
N SER A 667 6.38 5.47 -5.07
CA SER A 667 7.72 5.22 -4.55
C SER A 667 7.93 3.77 -4.06
N VAL A 668 6.90 3.15 -3.47
CA VAL A 668 7.04 1.84 -2.80
C VAL A 668 6.56 0.70 -3.70
N ARG A 669 5.48 0.91 -4.45
CA ARG A 669 4.79 -0.13 -5.23
C ARG A 669 4.76 0.15 -6.73
N GLU A 670 5.39 1.25 -7.18
CA GLU A 670 5.52 1.62 -8.59
C GLU A 670 4.17 1.76 -9.32
N ARG A 671 3.13 2.12 -8.57
CA ARG A 671 1.77 2.37 -9.07
C ARG A 671 1.15 3.60 -8.43
N LEU A 672 0.01 4.05 -8.94
CA LEU A 672 -0.78 5.04 -8.23
C LEU A 672 -1.56 4.41 -7.07
N VAL A 673 -2.11 5.29 -6.23
CA VAL A 673 -3.03 4.91 -5.15
C VAL A 673 -4.21 4.09 -5.70
N ASP A 674 -4.66 3.10 -4.93
CA ASP A 674 -5.79 2.24 -5.31
C ASP A 674 -7.03 3.07 -5.68
N TYR A 675 -7.60 2.76 -6.85
CA TYR A 675 -8.72 3.53 -7.40
C TYR A 675 -9.96 3.46 -6.52
N GLN A 676 -10.25 2.32 -5.90
CA GLN A 676 -11.43 2.17 -5.04
C GLN A 676 -11.28 3.05 -3.79
N ARG A 677 -10.07 3.12 -3.20
CA ARG A 677 -9.78 4.03 -2.08
C ARG A 677 -9.87 5.50 -2.49
N LEU A 678 -9.29 5.85 -3.64
CA LEU A 678 -9.35 7.22 -4.18
C LEU A 678 -10.79 7.65 -4.45
N SER A 679 -11.56 6.82 -5.17
CA SER A 679 -12.96 7.09 -5.52
C SER A 679 -13.82 7.28 -4.27
N ARG A 680 -13.65 6.41 -3.26
CA ARG A 680 -14.35 6.53 -1.97
C ARG A 680 -14.01 7.83 -1.26
N MET A 681 -12.73 8.20 -1.21
CA MET A 681 -12.28 9.47 -0.63
C MET A 681 -12.92 10.67 -1.33
N LEU A 682 -12.84 10.73 -2.67
CA LEU A 682 -13.35 11.84 -3.46
C LEU A 682 -14.87 11.94 -3.39
N SER A 683 -15.59 10.82 -3.37
CA SER A 683 -17.05 10.82 -3.20
C SER A 683 -17.46 11.43 -1.87
N ALA A 684 -16.84 10.99 -0.77
CA ALA A 684 -17.13 11.52 0.57
C ALA A 684 -16.77 13.01 0.69
N MET A 685 -15.61 13.41 0.18
CA MET A 685 -15.19 14.81 0.19
C MET A 685 -16.05 15.68 -0.73
N GLY A 686 -16.56 15.13 -1.84
CA GLY A 686 -17.56 15.81 -2.68
C GLY A 686 -18.82 16.16 -1.90
N VAL A 687 -19.40 15.18 -1.21
CA VAL A 687 -20.57 15.37 -0.33
C VAL A 687 -20.26 16.39 0.78
N PHE A 688 -19.08 16.29 1.40
CA PHE A 688 -18.66 17.22 2.45
C PHE A 688 -18.56 18.66 1.91
N CYS A 689 -17.86 18.88 0.80
CA CYS A 689 -17.68 20.20 0.19
C CYS A 689 -19.02 20.83 -0.20
N GLU A 690 -19.92 20.07 -0.82
CA GLU A 690 -21.24 20.57 -1.18
C GLU A 690 -22.10 20.94 0.04
N GLY A 691 -22.16 20.06 1.04
CA GLY A 691 -22.93 20.31 2.26
C GLY A 691 -22.36 21.49 3.06
N PHE A 692 -21.03 21.61 3.10
CA PHE A 692 -20.37 22.72 3.76
C PHE A 692 -20.62 24.06 3.05
N ALA A 693 -20.61 24.08 1.71
CA ALA A 693 -20.89 25.29 0.94
C ALA A 693 -22.33 25.79 1.10
N LYS A 694 -23.33 24.91 1.16
CA LYS A 694 -24.77 25.26 1.25
C LYS A 694 -25.17 25.93 2.58
N GLY A 695 -24.33 25.83 3.63
CA GLY A 695 -24.69 26.28 4.98
C GLY A 695 -23.51 26.67 5.86
N GLN A 696 -22.41 27.14 5.25
CA GLN A 696 -21.09 27.29 5.88
C GLN A 696 -21.11 27.91 7.28
N GLU A 697 -21.68 29.10 7.46
CA GLU A 697 -21.68 29.79 8.76
C GLU A 697 -22.45 29.04 9.85
N LYS A 698 -23.63 28.49 9.51
CA LYS A 698 -24.46 27.74 10.47
C LYS A 698 -23.79 26.43 10.86
N LEU A 699 -23.28 25.70 9.86
CA LEU A 699 -22.61 24.42 10.07
C LEU A 699 -21.29 24.60 10.82
N LYS A 700 -20.48 25.61 10.46
CA LYS A 700 -19.25 25.94 11.17
C LYS A 700 -19.52 26.27 12.63
N LYS A 701 -20.55 27.07 12.92
CA LYS A 701 -20.95 27.38 14.29
C LYS A 701 -21.44 26.15 15.07
N ALA A 702 -22.22 25.28 14.43
CA ALA A 702 -22.72 24.05 15.04
C ALA A 702 -21.59 23.04 15.30
N LEU A 703 -20.64 22.90 14.36
CA LEU A 703 -19.45 22.09 14.56
C LEU A 703 -18.55 22.67 15.65
N GLU A 704 -18.30 23.99 15.64
CA GLU A 704 -17.49 24.67 16.65
C GLU A 704 -17.98 24.39 18.07
N SER A 705 -19.31 24.33 18.30
CA SER A 705 -19.85 23.99 19.63
C SER A 705 -19.55 22.57 20.10
N LEU A 706 -19.11 21.67 19.21
CA LEU A 706 -18.75 20.29 19.55
C LEU A 706 -17.27 20.15 19.99
N TYR A 707 -16.46 21.19 19.81
CA TYR A 707 -15.03 21.21 20.16
C TYR A 707 -14.81 22.04 21.43
N GLU A 708 -13.80 21.68 22.24
CA GLU A 708 -13.56 22.33 23.55
C GLU A 708 -13.00 23.74 23.40
N TYR A 709 -12.22 23.93 22.34
CA TYR A 709 -11.54 25.18 22.06
C TYR A 709 -12.05 25.77 20.75
N PRO A 710 -11.73 27.04 20.42
CA PRO A 710 -12.10 27.65 19.16
C PRO A 710 -11.29 27.08 17.97
N LEU A 711 -11.32 25.76 17.82
CA LEU A 711 -10.49 24.97 16.93
C LEU A 711 -10.67 25.44 15.49
N LEU A 712 -11.91 25.69 15.06
CA LEU A 712 -12.23 25.96 13.65
C LEU A 712 -12.05 27.44 13.25
N ARG A 713 -11.78 28.36 14.18
CA ARG A 713 -11.65 29.80 13.86
C ARG A 713 -10.47 30.12 12.96
N LYS A 714 -9.33 29.46 13.20
CA LYS A 714 -8.10 29.60 12.41
C LYS A 714 -7.48 28.24 12.05
N ILE A 715 -8.31 27.22 11.91
CA ILE A 715 -7.83 25.91 11.49
C ILE A 715 -7.26 25.99 10.07
N GLN A 716 -6.06 25.46 9.90
CA GLN A 716 -5.40 25.34 8.61
C GLN A 716 -4.34 24.24 8.67
N CYS A 717 -4.00 23.70 7.52
CA CYS A 717 -2.79 22.89 7.38
C CYS A 717 -1.70 23.76 6.76
N LYS A 718 -0.56 23.88 7.45
CA LYS A 718 0.65 24.49 6.90
C LYS A 718 1.43 23.41 6.16
N ILE A 719 1.63 23.63 4.86
CA ILE A 719 2.52 22.82 4.02
C ILE A 719 3.97 23.19 4.38
N ILE A 720 4.85 22.21 4.28
CA ILE A 720 6.25 22.29 4.70
C ILE A 720 7.15 22.31 3.47
#